data_AF-A0A956M8C7-F1
#
_entry.id   AF-A0A956M8C7-F1
#
_cell.length_a   1.000
_cell.length_b   1.000
_cell.length_c   1.000
_cell.angle_alpha   90.00
_cell.angle_beta   90.00
_cell.angle_gamma   90.00
#
_symmetry.space_group_name_H-M   'P 1'
#
loop_
_entity.id
_entity.type
_entity.pdbx_description
1 polymer ?
#
loop_
_entity_poly.entity_id
_entity_poly.type
_entity_poly.pdbx_seq_one_letter_code
_entity_poly.pdbx_strand_id
1 'polypeptide(L)'
;MSFHLKSFLLCVPVLLNVSQAQIRTVPCLPENGFAERIRSAVDSVWIVDTHEHLETEEARISRAADLDFTHLFRHYALEDLTSASNSYDIIGVIFGSDFSEQERWQLFEPYFSAMRSTGYGRVPLIVANDLYGISDITTTTYEELSQQIRQASKPGLYRDVLKKRARIELSIQDGGHQQFDPQFFHHVERFDDFIMLSSASAVELIAQRTGVSIQNLDDYLAALREAVISGVERKMVGIKSALAYNRTLAYGNCDPEQAQQLFAELLSGKNLSFDALKSLQDFVMHRLVDLAEEFDLPIQIHTGLQAGNGNIITNSNPTHLTQLIMSHPRVDFCLFHGGYPYGGELAVLAKNFPNVYIDMCWSAIISPSYSKRYLHEWIETVPANKILAFGGDYSVVELVYAHSVMARRIVAGVLIEKVESGYLTEKEGIAVANRILRQNALEVFHLQGQTRKPDSLAVLQRSGNLQQWWQIHRSTEGFIRNWMVIGPFEFGSGLNDVLPPERKFDPSSKFTGRGEDVTWQKIVTGESGELNFLSIFQKNVKIKQGDLTGMAYALAEFKSAKEKDIKLSLGSNDGAKIWLNDEVIYNRHLGRRAFADNEFLDIHVKKGWNRLLVKVENLGASWGLYVRLIDPDAEIEMREFK
;
A
#
# COMPACT_ATOMS: atom_id res chain seq x y z
N MET A 1 -68.64 -18.59 -43.24
CA MET A 1 -68.95 -19.80 -42.44
C MET A 1 -68.42 -19.61 -41.03
N SER A 2 -69.10 -20.24 -40.07
CA SER A 2 -69.14 -19.89 -38.65
C SER A 2 -68.38 -20.87 -37.74
N PHE A 3 -67.91 -20.35 -36.59
CA PHE A 3 -67.59 -21.05 -35.32
C PHE A 3 -66.43 -22.09 -35.38
N HIS A 4 -65.59 -22.36 -34.37
CA HIS A 4 -65.78 -22.38 -32.92
C HIS A 4 -64.46 -22.22 -32.12
N LEU A 5 -64.64 -21.96 -30.83
CA LEU A 5 -63.71 -21.65 -29.75
C LEU A 5 -63.27 -22.90 -28.96
N LYS A 6 -62.19 -22.78 -28.17
CA LYS A 6 -61.67 -23.59 -27.01
C LYS A 6 -60.31 -24.24 -27.32
N SER A 7 -59.21 -24.08 -26.56
CA SER A 7 -59.01 -24.01 -25.09
C SER A 7 -57.70 -23.24 -24.78
N PHE A 8 -57.63 -22.23 -23.91
CA PHE A 8 -57.35 -22.27 -22.46
C PHE A 8 -56.10 -23.08 -22.03
N LEU A 9 -54.97 -22.42 -21.71
CA LEU A 9 -54.38 -22.32 -20.34
C LEU A 9 -52.96 -21.70 -20.33
N LEU A 10 -52.81 -20.70 -19.45
CA LEU A 10 -51.62 -20.21 -18.74
C LEU A 10 -50.29 -19.96 -19.48
N CYS A 11 -49.97 -18.67 -19.67
CA CYS A 11 -48.60 -18.16 -19.55
C CYS A 11 -48.60 -16.93 -18.63
N VAL A 12 -47.91 -17.09 -17.50
CA VAL A 12 -47.59 -16.08 -16.51
C VAL A 12 -46.81 -14.94 -17.19
N PRO A 13 -47.16 -13.66 -17.02
CA PRO A 13 -46.24 -12.60 -17.42
C PRO A 13 -45.12 -12.57 -16.40
N VAL A 14 -43.95 -13.08 -16.80
CA VAL A 14 -42.69 -12.79 -16.12
C VAL A 14 -42.53 -11.27 -16.16
N LEU A 15 -42.76 -10.63 -15.01
CA LEU A 15 -42.35 -9.26 -14.74
C LEU A 15 -40.83 -9.21 -14.90
N LEU A 16 -40.39 -8.89 -16.12
CA LEU A 16 -39.03 -8.43 -16.39
C LEU A 16 -38.89 -7.06 -15.72
N ASN A 17 -38.59 -7.07 -14.42
CA ASN A 17 -37.94 -5.95 -13.75
C ASN A 17 -36.53 -5.83 -14.34
N VAL A 18 -36.43 -5.29 -15.55
CA VAL A 18 -35.21 -4.68 -16.03
C VAL A 18 -35.08 -3.38 -15.23
N SER A 19 -34.52 -3.46 -14.03
CA SER A 19 -33.94 -2.27 -13.41
C SER A 19 -32.78 -1.86 -14.31
N GLN A 20 -33.07 -1.05 -15.32
CA GLN A 20 -32.05 -0.21 -15.92
C GLN A 20 -31.51 0.64 -14.77
N ALA A 21 -30.38 0.21 -14.20
CA ALA A 21 -29.53 1.08 -13.41
C ALA A 21 -28.96 2.13 -14.35
N GLN A 22 -29.82 3.04 -14.81
CA GLN A 22 -29.37 4.35 -15.23
C GLN A 22 -28.78 4.98 -13.99
N ILE A 23 -27.47 5.25 -14.04
CA ILE A 23 -26.82 6.20 -13.16
C ILE A 23 -27.59 7.52 -13.35
N ARG A 24 -28.60 7.76 -12.50
CA ARG A 24 -29.15 9.09 -12.35
C ARG A 24 -28.07 9.87 -11.61
N THR A 25 -27.28 10.66 -12.34
CA THR A 25 -26.64 11.83 -11.77
C THR A 25 -27.74 12.60 -11.05
N VAL A 26 -27.69 12.59 -9.72
CA VAL A 26 -28.81 12.85 -8.82
C VAL A 26 -29.43 14.22 -9.12
N PRO A 27 -30.70 14.32 -9.59
CA PRO A 27 -31.38 15.61 -9.71
C PRO A 27 -32.31 15.85 -8.51
N CYS A 28 -32.13 15.16 -7.37
CA CYS A 28 -32.78 15.56 -6.14
C CYS A 28 -31.81 16.41 -5.32
N LEU A 29 -32.13 17.69 -5.18
CA LEU A 29 -31.52 18.53 -4.17
C LEU A 29 -31.64 17.80 -2.81
N PRO A 30 -30.60 17.81 -1.97
CA PRO A 30 -30.66 17.15 -0.68
C PRO A 30 -31.76 17.76 0.20
N GLU A 31 -32.35 16.95 1.07
CA GLU A 31 -33.40 17.42 1.97
C GLU A 31 -32.88 18.51 2.91
N ASN A 32 -33.74 19.48 3.27
CA ASN A 32 -33.40 20.52 4.24
C ASN A 32 -32.76 19.91 5.50
N GLY A 33 -31.67 20.52 5.97
CA GLY A 33 -30.92 20.04 7.14
C GLY A 33 -29.92 18.91 6.88
N PHE A 34 -29.71 18.48 5.62
CA PHE A 34 -28.73 17.42 5.29
C PHE A 34 -27.34 17.73 5.82
N ALA A 35 -26.90 19.00 5.76
CA ALA A 35 -25.59 19.39 6.22
C ALA A 35 -25.37 19.06 7.71
N GLU A 36 -26.40 19.26 8.54
CA GLU A 36 -26.32 18.96 9.97
C GLU A 36 -26.36 17.46 10.25
N ARG A 37 -27.15 16.71 9.47
CA ARG A 37 -27.16 15.25 9.54
C ARG A 37 -25.80 14.66 9.16
N ILE A 38 -25.13 15.21 8.15
CA ILE A 38 -23.76 14.80 7.77
C ILE A 38 -22.77 15.14 8.88
N ARG A 39 -22.79 16.35 9.46
CA ARG A 39 -21.91 16.70 10.59
C ARG A 39 -22.12 15.74 11.77
N SER A 40 -23.36 15.54 12.18
CA SER A 40 -23.71 14.63 13.27
C SER A 40 -23.26 13.20 12.98
N ALA A 41 -23.43 12.72 11.75
CA ALA A 41 -22.94 11.41 11.34
C ALA A 41 -21.41 11.31 11.42
N VAL A 42 -20.69 12.29 10.87
CA VAL A 42 -19.22 12.37 10.95
C VAL A 42 -18.76 12.37 12.40
N ASP A 43 -19.33 13.23 13.24
CA ASP A 43 -18.98 13.33 14.67
C ASP A 43 -19.31 12.06 15.45
N SER A 44 -20.30 11.29 15.02
CA SER A 44 -20.65 10.02 15.66
C SER A 44 -19.66 8.87 15.36
N VAL A 45 -18.85 8.98 14.30
CA VAL A 45 -17.90 7.92 13.92
C VAL A 45 -16.83 7.75 15.01
N TRP A 46 -16.64 6.50 15.44
CA TRP A 46 -15.49 6.09 16.23
C TRP A 46 -14.25 6.03 15.32
N ILE A 47 -13.32 6.96 15.47
CA ILE A 47 -12.12 7.03 14.61
C ILE A 47 -11.17 5.89 14.96
N VAL A 48 -10.55 5.28 13.94
CA VAL A 48 -9.32 4.50 14.14
C VAL A 48 -8.17 5.38 13.68
N ASP A 49 -7.31 5.70 14.63
CA ASP A 49 -6.22 6.63 14.46
C ASP A 49 -4.97 5.87 14.01
N THR A 50 -4.54 6.14 12.78
CA THR A 50 -3.54 5.33 12.10
C THR A 50 -2.12 5.53 12.60
N HIS A 51 -1.85 6.56 13.41
CA HIS A 51 -0.50 6.83 13.89
C HIS A 51 -0.42 7.82 15.06
N GLU A 52 0.36 7.48 16.08
CA GLU A 52 0.64 8.32 17.24
C GLU A 52 2.04 8.07 17.84
N HIS A 53 2.49 8.99 18.68
CA HIS A 53 3.74 8.93 19.46
C HIS A 53 3.51 9.22 20.96
N LEU A 54 2.35 8.85 21.49
CA LEU A 54 1.97 9.23 22.85
C LEU A 54 2.78 8.46 23.90
N GLU A 55 3.22 9.16 24.94
CA GLU A 55 3.72 8.53 26.18
C GLU A 55 2.59 7.78 26.91
N THR A 56 2.92 7.05 27.98
CA THR A 56 1.88 6.43 28.83
C THR A 56 1.19 7.47 29.72
N GLU A 57 -0.06 7.20 30.12
CA GLU A 57 -0.79 8.09 31.03
C GLU A 57 -0.05 8.25 32.36
N GLU A 58 0.59 7.20 32.87
CA GLU A 58 1.38 7.24 34.10
C GLU A 58 2.58 8.18 33.97
N ALA A 59 3.31 8.13 32.85
CA ALA A 59 4.42 9.05 32.59
C ALA A 59 3.93 10.50 32.56
N ARG A 60 2.83 10.75 31.85
CA ARG A 60 2.17 12.06 31.77
C ARG A 60 1.73 12.60 33.13
N ILE A 61 1.23 11.75 34.03
CA ILE A 61 0.82 12.12 35.39
C ILE A 61 2.03 12.36 36.30
N SER A 62 3.09 11.55 36.17
CA SER A 62 4.27 11.63 37.05
C SER A 62 4.98 12.99 37.00
N ARG A 63 4.94 13.64 35.83
CA ARG A 63 5.54 14.95 35.57
C ARG A 63 4.53 16.10 35.63
N ALA A 64 3.32 15.87 36.17
CA ALA A 64 2.24 16.85 36.19
C ALA A 64 2.63 18.18 36.84
N ALA A 65 3.45 18.15 37.90
CA ALA A 65 3.88 19.37 38.61
C ALA A 65 4.73 20.30 37.74
N ASP A 66 5.43 19.74 36.74
CA ASP A 66 6.37 20.47 35.88
C ASP A 66 5.70 21.03 34.61
N LEU A 67 4.39 20.88 34.48
CA LEU A 67 3.66 21.33 33.29
C LEU A 67 3.12 22.75 33.43
N ASP A 68 3.10 23.43 32.30
CA ASP A 68 2.61 24.79 32.14
C ASP A 68 1.96 24.97 30.75
N PHE A 69 1.62 26.21 30.39
CA PHE A 69 1.04 26.56 29.11
C PHE A 69 1.84 26.06 27.89
N THR A 70 3.16 25.93 27.99
CA THR A 70 4.03 25.48 26.89
C THR A 70 3.78 24.03 26.52
N HIS A 71 3.16 23.23 27.42
CA HIS A 71 2.82 21.84 27.15
C HIS A 71 1.99 21.68 25.86
N LEU A 72 1.02 22.58 25.63
CA LEU A 72 0.19 22.53 24.42
C LEU A 72 0.91 22.98 23.16
N PHE A 73 2.09 23.59 23.28
CA PHE A 73 2.91 24.05 22.16
C PHE A 73 4.09 23.12 21.86
N ARG A 74 4.14 21.93 22.49
CA ARG A 74 5.14 20.91 22.20
C ARG A 74 4.84 20.21 20.88
N HIS A 75 5.85 19.50 20.36
CA HIS A 75 5.83 18.87 19.03
C HIS A 75 5.75 19.91 17.91
N TYR A 76 4.80 19.84 16.98
CA TYR A 76 4.81 20.67 15.77
C TYR A 76 4.71 22.18 15.98
N ALA A 77 4.00 22.65 17.00
CA ALA A 77 3.88 24.09 17.25
C ALA A 77 5.25 24.74 17.55
N LEU A 78 6.19 23.97 18.10
CA LEU A 78 7.56 24.39 18.36
C LEU A 78 8.36 24.65 17.06
N GLU A 79 8.01 23.96 15.97
CA GLU A 79 8.63 24.15 14.65
C GLU A 79 8.19 25.48 14.02
N ASP A 80 6.91 25.83 14.19
CA ASP A 80 6.38 27.13 13.78
C ASP A 80 6.96 28.26 14.63
N LEU A 81 7.13 28.06 15.94
CA LEU A 81 7.81 29.02 16.81
C LEU A 81 9.25 29.26 16.37
N THR A 82 9.98 28.19 16.04
CA THR A 82 11.36 28.28 15.55
C THR A 82 11.42 29.02 14.21
N SER A 83 10.48 28.73 13.30
CA SER A 83 10.38 29.43 12.01
C SER A 83 10.03 30.91 12.20
N ALA A 84 9.09 31.22 13.09
CA ALA A 84 8.64 32.58 13.38
C ALA A 84 9.71 33.41 14.10
N SER A 85 10.50 32.78 14.97
CA SER A 85 11.58 33.43 15.72
C SER A 85 12.87 33.55 14.91
N ASN A 86 13.04 32.70 13.90
CA ASN A 86 14.30 32.52 13.19
C ASN A 86 15.49 32.24 14.15
N SER A 87 15.23 31.50 15.23
CA SER A 87 16.21 31.15 16.26
C SER A 87 15.91 29.77 16.86
N TYR A 88 16.88 28.87 16.81
CA TYR A 88 16.79 27.56 17.45
C TYR A 88 16.92 27.63 18.97
N ASP A 89 17.80 28.51 19.47
CA ASP A 89 18.15 28.60 20.89
C ASP A 89 16.99 29.07 21.76
N ILE A 90 16.09 29.89 21.19
CA ILE A 90 14.96 30.47 21.92
C ILE A 90 14.00 29.41 22.47
N ILE A 91 13.92 28.25 21.81
CA ILE A 91 13.08 27.15 22.25
C ILE A 91 13.55 26.59 23.58
N GLY A 92 14.87 26.46 23.78
CA GLY A 92 15.45 25.99 25.04
C GLY A 92 15.08 26.93 26.20
N VAL A 93 14.97 28.23 25.93
CA VAL A 93 14.53 29.24 26.90
C VAL A 93 13.03 29.13 27.19
N ILE A 94 12.18 29.07 26.16
CA ILE A 94 10.71 29.05 26.30
C ILE A 94 10.23 27.74 26.95
N PHE A 95 10.81 26.60 26.59
CA PHE A 95 10.36 25.28 27.04
C PHE A 95 11.19 24.69 28.18
N GLY A 96 12.23 25.41 28.63
CA GLY A 96 13.04 25.08 29.78
C GLY A 96 12.46 25.59 31.11
N SER A 97 13.18 25.31 32.20
CA SER A 97 12.78 25.64 33.58
C SER A 97 13.63 26.75 34.22
N ASP A 98 14.59 27.31 33.49
CA ASP A 98 15.55 28.29 34.03
C ASP A 98 14.93 29.67 34.29
N PHE A 99 13.77 29.94 33.69
CA PHE A 99 13.05 31.22 33.74
C PHE A 99 11.61 31.03 34.22
N SER A 100 11.05 32.06 34.85
CA SER A 100 9.66 32.04 35.32
C SER A 100 8.66 31.87 34.17
N GLU A 101 7.44 31.37 34.47
CA GLU A 101 6.37 31.29 33.45
C GLU A 101 6.11 32.66 32.79
N GLN A 102 6.18 33.76 33.55
CA GLN A 102 5.99 35.13 33.05
C GLN A 102 7.07 35.56 32.05
N GLU A 103 8.35 35.34 32.37
CA GLU A 103 9.47 35.68 31.46
C GLU A 103 9.40 34.85 30.17
N ARG A 104 9.09 33.56 30.30
CA ARG A 104 8.91 32.67 29.14
C ARG A 104 7.72 33.09 28.29
N TRP A 105 6.62 33.52 28.91
CA TRP A 105 5.46 34.07 28.20
C TRP A 105 5.80 35.34 27.42
N GLN A 106 6.48 36.31 28.04
CA GLN A 106 6.88 37.57 27.38
C GLN A 106 7.75 37.33 26.15
N LEU A 107 8.61 36.31 26.19
CA LEU A 107 9.44 35.91 25.06
C LEU A 107 8.62 35.17 23.98
N PHE A 108 7.67 34.35 24.40
CA PHE A 108 6.82 33.52 23.55
C PHE A 108 5.75 34.31 22.78
N GLU A 109 5.08 35.26 23.44
CA GLU A 109 3.88 35.95 22.95
C GLU A 109 4.03 36.56 21.53
N PRO A 110 5.13 37.27 21.18
CA PRO A 110 5.27 37.84 19.84
C PRO A 110 5.30 36.78 18.74
N TYR A 111 5.99 35.66 18.98
CA TYR A 111 6.10 34.56 18.00
C TYR A 111 4.83 33.72 17.95
N PHE A 112 4.17 33.53 19.11
CA PHE A 112 2.86 32.93 19.14
C PHE A 112 1.87 33.73 18.28
N SER A 113 1.85 35.06 18.42
CA SER A 113 1.01 35.93 17.59
C SER A 113 1.29 35.76 16.09
N ALA A 114 2.55 35.54 15.68
CA ALA A 114 2.92 35.32 14.30
C ALA A 114 2.45 33.95 13.77
N MET A 115 2.64 32.87 14.55
CA MET A 115 2.22 31.52 14.14
C MET A 115 0.74 31.23 14.36
N ARG A 116 0.01 32.08 15.10
CA ARG A 116 -1.38 31.83 15.54
C ARG A 116 -2.38 31.46 14.43
N SER A 117 -2.06 31.84 13.18
CA SER A 117 -2.88 31.57 11.99
C SER A 117 -2.55 30.24 11.29
N THR A 118 -1.39 29.64 11.57
CA THR A 118 -0.98 28.35 10.99
C THR A 118 -1.85 27.22 11.54
N GLY A 119 -1.88 26.08 10.85
CA GLY A 119 -2.61 24.92 11.34
C GLY A 119 -2.14 24.47 12.72
N TYR A 120 -0.82 24.44 12.98
CA TYR A 120 -0.27 24.13 14.31
C TYR A 120 -0.62 25.20 15.35
N GLY A 121 -0.64 26.49 15.00
CA GLY A 121 -1.06 27.57 15.90
C GLY A 121 -2.54 27.51 16.31
N ARG A 122 -3.39 26.86 15.51
CA ARG A 122 -4.82 26.66 15.85
C ARG A 122 -5.06 25.54 16.86
N VAL A 123 -4.22 24.50 16.87
CA VAL A 123 -4.43 23.30 17.71
C VAL A 123 -4.47 23.65 19.21
N PRO A 124 -3.49 24.39 19.79
CA PRO A 124 -3.50 24.75 21.21
C PRO A 124 -4.73 25.57 21.61
N LEU A 125 -5.22 26.42 20.72
CA LEU A 125 -6.40 27.25 20.96
C LEU A 125 -7.69 26.42 21.05
N ILE A 126 -7.82 25.38 20.22
CA ILE A 126 -8.95 24.45 20.29
C ILE A 126 -8.90 23.70 21.62
N VAL A 127 -7.72 23.22 22.02
CA VAL A 127 -7.55 22.52 23.31
C VAL A 127 -7.89 23.44 24.48
N ALA A 128 -7.32 24.64 24.54
CA ALA A 128 -7.56 25.59 25.61
C ALA A 128 -9.06 25.88 25.79
N ASN A 129 -9.78 26.08 24.69
CA ASN A 129 -11.21 26.35 24.73
C ASN A 129 -12.02 25.11 25.12
N ASP A 130 -11.85 23.99 24.40
CA ASP A 130 -12.75 22.84 24.49
C ASP A 130 -12.48 21.95 25.72
N LEU A 131 -11.22 21.86 26.16
CA LEU A 131 -10.82 21.01 27.27
C LEU A 131 -10.70 21.79 28.58
N TYR A 132 -10.26 23.05 28.51
CA TYR A 132 -9.93 23.85 29.71
C TYR A 132 -10.83 25.07 29.92
N GLY A 133 -11.79 25.34 29.02
CA GLY A 133 -12.72 26.47 29.15
C GLY A 133 -12.09 27.85 28.96
N ILE A 134 -10.88 27.89 28.40
CA ILE A 134 -10.11 29.12 28.17
C ILE A 134 -10.30 29.54 26.72
N SER A 135 -11.12 30.58 26.51
CA SER A 135 -11.51 31.02 25.17
C SER A 135 -10.35 31.55 24.32
N ASP A 136 -9.31 32.08 24.98
CA ASP A 136 -8.08 32.51 24.32
C ASP A 136 -6.87 32.40 25.27
N ILE A 137 -5.69 32.13 24.71
CA ILE A 137 -4.40 32.11 25.39
C ILE A 137 -3.74 33.48 25.20
N THR A 138 -3.68 34.27 26.27
CA THR A 138 -3.19 35.64 26.30
C THR A 138 -2.35 35.88 27.56
N THR A 139 -1.76 37.08 27.67
CA THR A 139 -1.06 37.54 28.88
C THR A 139 -1.92 37.46 30.16
N THR A 140 -3.26 37.42 30.05
CA THR A 140 -4.14 37.33 31.23
C THR A 140 -4.66 35.91 31.51
N THR A 141 -4.38 34.93 30.64
CA THR A 141 -4.97 33.58 30.76
C THR A 141 -3.94 32.44 30.74
N TYR A 142 -2.67 32.69 30.39
CA TYR A 142 -1.66 31.62 30.31
C TYR A 142 -1.42 30.91 31.67
N GLU A 143 -1.47 31.63 32.79
CA GLU A 143 -1.29 31.04 34.13
C GLU A 143 -2.46 30.14 34.53
N GLU A 144 -3.69 30.56 34.20
CA GLU A 144 -4.88 29.74 34.39
C GLU A 144 -4.78 28.46 33.54
N LEU A 145 -4.33 28.58 32.30
CA LEU A 145 -4.09 27.43 31.42
C LEU A 145 -3.06 26.46 32.03
N SER A 146 -1.92 26.97 32.51
CA SER A 146 -0.92 26.17 33.23
C SER A 146 -1.57 25.41 34.40
N GLN A 147 -2.38 26.09 35.22
CA GLN A 147 -3.07 25.47 36.35
C GLN A 147 -4.05 24.37 35.90
N GLN A 148 -4.84 24.60 34.85
CA GLN A 148 -5.81 23.61 34.34
C GLN A 148 -5.12 22.37 33.79
N ILE A 149 -4.02 22.53 33.04
CA ILE A 149 -3.21 21.41 32.52
C ILE A 149 -2.72 20.54 33.68
N ARG A 150 -2.16 21.14 34.74
CA ARG A 150 -1.70 20.42 35.93
C ARG A 150 -2.84 19.67 36.63
N GLN A 151 -3.99 20.32 36.80
CA GLN A 151 -5.16 19.72 37.46
C GLN A 151 -5.82 18.59 36.66
N ALA A 152 -5.77 18.66 35.34
CA ALA A 152 -6.30 17.62 34.45
C ALA A 152 -5.39 16.38 34.39
N SER A 153 -4.14 16.50 34.83
CA SER A 153 -3.12 15.46 34.82
C SER A 153 -3.34 14.41 35.93
N LYS A 154 -4.42 13.64 35.80
CA LYS A 154 -4.84 12.61 36.78
C LYS A 154 -5.33 11.35 36.07
N PRO A 155 -5.41 10.20 36.77
CA PRO A 155 -5.85 8.95 36.15
C PRO A 155 -7.18 9.08 35.41
N GLY A 156 -7.25 8.57 34.19
CA GLY A 156 -8.42 8.65 33.31
C GLY A 156 -8.44 9.82 32.34
N LEU A 157 -7.38 10.65 32.29
CA LEU A 157 -7.17 11.69 31.27
C LEU A 157 -7.28 11.13 29.85
N TYR A 158 -6.58 10.04 29.54
CA TYR A 158 -6.56 9.45 28.19
C TYR A 158 -7.93 8.92 27.80
N ARG A 159 -8.67 8.32 28.75
CA ARG A 159 -10.06 7.90 28.51
C ARG A 159 -10.97 9.09 28.23
N ASP A 160 -10.82 10.19 28.97
CA ASP A 160 -11.62 11.38 28.75
C ASP A 160 -11.35 12.00 27.38
N VAL A 161 -10.07 12.24 27.06
CA VAL A 161 -9.64 12.89 25.82
C VAL A 161 -9.88 12.00 24.60
N LEU A 162 -9.31 10.80 24.57
CA LEU A 162 -9.37 9.92 23.39
C LEU A 162 -10.75 9.29 23.21
N LYS A 163 -11.35 8.72 24.27
CA LYS A 163 -12.62 7.99 24.12
C LYS A 163 -13.84 8.90 24.19
N LYS A 164 -13.98 9.69 25.26
CA LYS A 164 -15.23 10.44 25.50
C LYS A 164 -15.36 11.65 24.59
N ARG A 165 -14.28 12.43 24.43
CA ARG A 165 -14.30 13.69 23.68
C ARG A 165 -13.96 13.49 22.20
N ALA A 166 -12.84 12.86 21.89
CA ALA A 166 -12.41 12.67 20.49
C ALA A 166 -13.15 11.53 19.76
N ARG A 167 -13.74 10.58 20.52
CA ARG A 167 -14.33 9.33 19.99
C ARG A 167 -13.35 8.57 19.12
N ILE A 168 -12.14 8.37 19.61
CA ILE A 168 -11.10 7.52 19.02
C ILE A 168 -11.21 6.13 19.63
N GLU A 169 -11.44 5.12 18.79
CA GLU A 169 -11.60 3.72 19.18
C GLU A 169 -10.28 3.10 19.61
N LEU A 170 -9.21 3.40 18.89
CA LEU A 170 -7.83 3.03 19.20
C LEU A 170 -6.89 3.88 18.34
N SER A 171 -5.64 3.97 18.77
CA SER A 171 -4.54 4.60 18.03
C SER A 171 -3.42 3.60 17.78
N ILE A 172 -2.72 3.72 16.66
CA ILE A 172 -1.54 2.89 16.34
C ILE A 172 -0.29 3.67 16.75
N GLN A 173 0.42 3.18 17.76
CA GLN A 173 1.61 3.80 18.31
C GLN A 173 2.87 3.44 17.52
N ASP A 174 3.72 4.43 17.33
CA ASP A 174 5.06 4.26 16.78
C ASP A 174 6.10 4.47 17.89
N GLY A 175 6.36 3.35 18.59
CA GLY A 175 7.24 3.28 19.76
C GLY A 175 7.84 1.90 20.00
N GLY A 176 7.75 0.99 19.01
CA GLY A 176 8.22 -0.39 19.11
C GLY A 176 7.47 -1.20 20.18
N HIS A 177 8.15 -2.21 20.72
CA HIS A 177 7.63 -3.21 21.66
C HIS A 177 7.19 -2.70 23.06
N GLN A 178 6.91 -1.42 23.23
CA GLN A 178 6.45 -0.89 24.52
C GLN A 178 5.11 -1.53 24.90
N GLN A 179 4.95 -1.90 26.18
CA GLN A 179 3.68 -2.43 26.68
C GLN A 179 2.69 -1.27 26.84
N PHE A 180 1.86 -1.06 25.84
CA PHE A 180 0.74 -0.13 25.90
C PHE A 180 -0.54 -0.83 26.39
N ASP A 181 -1.50 -0.05 26.90
CA ASP A 181 -2.84 -0.55 27.16
C ASP A 181 -3.54 -0.89 25.83
N PRO A 182 -3.84 -2.17 25.53
CA PRO A 182 -4.46 -2.58 24.27
C PRO A 182 -5.89 -2.05 24.09
N GLN A 183 -6.51 -1.47 25.13
CA GLN A 183 -7.78 -0.75 24.98
C GLN A 183 -7.62 0.59 24.25
N PHE A 184 -6.42 1.14 24.23
CA PHE A 184 -6.11 2.41 23.57
C PHE A 184 -5.22 2.21 22.36
N PHE A 185 -4.28 1.27 22.43
CA PHE A 185 -3.15 1.28 21.52
C PHE A 185 -2.87 -0.09 20.90
N HIS A 186 -2.65 -0.07 19.59
CA HIS A 186 -1.86 -1.07 18.88
C HIS A 186 -0.51 -0.43 18.51
N HIS A 187 0.41 -1.15 17.89
CA HIS A 187 1.70 -0.57 17.53
C HIS A 187 2.22 -1.05 16.17
N VAL A 188 3.05 -0.21 15.58
CA VAL A 188 3.89 -0.52 14.42
C VAL A 188 5.35 -0.53 14.86
N GLU A 189 6.19 -1.19 14.06
CA GLU A 189 7.63 -1.27 14.33
C GLU A 189 8.46 -0.68 13.21
N ARG A 190 9.57 -0.04 13.60
CA ARG A 190 10.56 0.49 12.67
C ARG A 190 11.74 -0.46 12.58
N PHE A 191 12.17 -0.72 11.36
CA PHE A 191 13.39 -1.48 11.03
C PHE A 191 14.37 -0.61 10.25
N ASP A 192 14.24 0.72 10.36
CA ASP A 192 15.03 1.71 9.63
C ASP A 192 16.53 1.56 9.89
N ASP A 193 16.92 1.10 11.07
CA ASP A 193 18.31 0.88 11.46
C ASP A 193 18.94 -0.35 10.79
N PHE A 194 18.15 -1.40 10.52
CA PHE A 194 18.57 -2.50 9.66
C PHE A 194 18.80 -2.02 8.22
N ILE A 195 17.94 -1.12 7.74
CA ILE A 195 18.06 -0.60 6.38
C ILE A 195 19.21 0.39 6.26
N MET A 196 19.46 1.23 7.27
CA MET A 196 20.49 2.27 7.26
C MET A 196 21.87 1.77 7.72
N LEU A 197 22.20 0.50 7.46
CA LEU A 197 23.54 0.00 7.72
C LEU A 197 24.60 0.84 6.99
N SER A 198 25.67 1.15 7.71
CA SER A 198 26.69 2.10 7.27
C SER A 198 28.12 1.69 7.62
N SER A 199 28.30 0.72 8.52
CA SER A 199 29.61 0.28 9.00
C SER A 199 29.55 -1.10 9.66
N ALA A 200 30.71 -1.76 9.82
CA ALA A 200 30.82 -2.98 10.60
C ALA A 200 30.33 -2.81 12.05
N SER A 201 30.62 -1.68 12.69
CA SER A 201 30.13 -1.38 14.04
C SER A 201 28.61 -1.29 14.11
N ALA A 202 27.94 -0.79 13.07
CA ALA A 202 26.48 -0.83 13.00
C ALA A 202 25.95 -2.27 12.94
N VAL A 203 26.64 -3.16 12.21
CA VAL A 203 26.29 -4.60 12.17
C VAL A 203 26.50 -5.27 13.53
N GLU A 204 27.57 -4.94 14.24
CA GLU A 204 27.83 -5.45 15.59
C GLU A 204 26.73 -5.04 16.59
N LEU A 205 26.21 -3.82 16.50
CA LEU A 205 25.09 -3.38 17.34
C LEU A 205 23.82 -4.18 17.06
N ILE A 206 23.54 -4.50 15.78
CA ILE A 206 22.42 -5.37 15.39
C ILE A 206 22.63 -6.78 15.95
N ALA A 207 23.83 -7.34 15.81
CA ALA A 207 24.17 -8.66 16.34
C ALA A 207 23.98 -8.74 17.86
N GLN A 208 24.42 -7.71 18.59
CA GLN A 208 24.25 -7.62 20.05
C GLN A 208 22.78 -7.53 20.46
N ARG A 209 21.98 -6.72 19.74
CA ARG A 209 20.56 -6.55 20.05
C ARG A 209 19.74 -7.81 19.77
N THR A 210 20.02 -8.48 18.65
CA THR A 210 19.26 -9.66 18.21
C THR A 210 19.77 -10.95 18.82
N GLY A 211 21.00 -10.98 19.33
CA GLY A 211 21.66 -12.19 19.81
C GLY A 211 22.12 -13.12 18.68
N VAL A 212 22.04 -12.69 17.42
CA VAL A 212 22.46 -13.47 16.24
C VAL A 212 23.91 -13.15 15.91
N SER A 213 24.72 -14.19 15.69
CA SER A 213 26.10 -14.02 15.18
C SER A 213 26.05 -13.71 13.69
N ILE A 214 26.59 -12.57 13.28
CA ILE A 214 26.53 -12.09 11.88
C ILE A 214 27.93 -12.12 11.26
N GLN A 215 28.15 -13.04 10.30
CA GLN A 215 29.43 -13.17 9.58
C GLN A 215 29.31 -12.84 8.08
N ASN A 216 28.10 -12.92 7.53
CA ASN A 216 27.80 -12.63 6.13
C ASN A 216 26.39 -12.02 6.01
N LEU A 217 25.98 -11.69 4.78
CA LEU A 217 24.67 -11.04 4.57
C LEU A 217 23.51 -11.97 4.92
N ASP A 218 23.63 -13.28 4.73
CA ASP A 218 22.53 -14.21 5.05
C ASP A 218 22.26 -14.26 6.55
N ASP A 219 23.32 -14.26 7.38
CA ASP A 219 23.17 -14.13 8.84
C ASP A 219 22.52 -12.79 9.23
N TYR A 220 22.86 -11.71 8.53
CA TYR A 220 22.28 -10.39 8.76
C TYR A 220 20.77 -10.38 8.42
N LEU A 221 20.39 -11.00 7.32
CA LEU A 221 18.98 -11.14 6.93
C LEU A 221 18.22 -12.08 7.87
N ALA A 222 18.87 -13.10 8.41
CA ALA A 222 18.30 -13.94 9.46
C ALA A 222 18.04 -13.11 10.74
N ALA A 223 18.96 -12.24 11.13
CA ALA A 223 18.77 -11.33 12.26
C ALA A 223 17.61 -10.34 12.03
N LEU A 224 17.45 -9.83 10.80
CA LEU A 224 16.30 -9.01 10.42
C LEU A 224 14.99 -9.80 10.54
N ARG A 225 14.97 -11.03 10.03
CA ARG A 225 13.80 -11.92 10.13
C ARG A 225 13.40 -12.19 11.58
N GLU A 226 14.36 -12.52 12.45
CA GLU A 226 14.10 -12.74 13.88
C GLU A 226 13.54 -11.49 14.57
N ALA A 227 14.01 -10.30 14.19
CA ALA A 227 13.47 -9.05 14.71
C ALA A 227 12.00 -8.85 14.27
N VAL A 228 11.66 -9.15 13.01
CA VAL A 228 10.27 -9.11 12.51
C VAL A 228 9.41 -10.15 13.23
N ILE A 229 9.90 -11.38 13.45
CA ILE A 229 9.19 -12.42 14.21
C ILE A 229 8.88 -11.92 15.64
N SER A 230 9.87 -11.34 16.33
CA SER A 230 9.67 -10.74 17.67
C SER A 230 8.57 -9.68 17.66
N GLY A 231 8.49 -8.85 16.62
CA GLY A 231 7.41 -7.86 16.49
C GLY A 231 6.04 -8.49 16.29
N VAL A 232 5.93 -9.51 15.44
CA VAL A 232 4.69 -10.27 15.25
C VAL A 232 4.23 -10.93 16.55
N GLU A 233 5.15 -11.57 17.29
CA GLU A 233 4.85 -12.19 18.59
C GLU A 233 4.34 -11.18 19.62
N ARG A 234 4.80 -9.93 19.53
CA ARG A 234 4.34 -8.82 20.36
C ARG A 234 3.11 -8.12 19.82
N LYS A 235 2.54 -8.61 18.71
CA LYS A 235 1.29 -8.17 18.08
C LYS A 235 1.41 -6.82 17.36
N MET A 236 2.55 -6.56 16.71
CA MET A 236 2.63 -5.43 15.79
C MET A 236 1.59 -5.58 14.68
N VAL A 237 1.03 -4.45 14.23
CA VAL A 237 -0.03 -4.43 13.21
C VAL A 237 0.45 -3.90 11.86
N GLY A 238 1.73 -3.56 11.76
CA GLY A 238 2.35 -3.07 10.55
C GLY A 238 3.80 -2.65 10.80
N ILE A 239 4.48 -2.32 9.71
CA ILE A 239 5.85 -1.79 9.72
C ILE A 239 5.78 -0.29 9.44
N LYS A 240 6.62 0.50 10.10
CA LYS A 240 6.78 1.92 9.82
C LYS A 240 8.19 2.18 9.29
N SER A 241 8.26 3.03 8.26
CA SER A 241 9.51 3.59 7.79
C SER A 241 9.49 5.11 7.83
N ALA A 242 10.51 5.68 8.46
CA ALA A 242 10.80 7.11 8.49
C ALA A 242 12.06 7.46 7.68
N LEU A 243 12.49 6.60 6.76
CA LEU A 243 13.77 6.76 6.04
C LEU A 243 13.87 8.02 5.18
N ALA A 244 12.76 8.68 4.87
CA ALA A 244 12.75 9.95 4.15
C ALA A 244 13.60 11.03 4.84
N TYR A 245 13.72 11.00 6.18
CA TYR A 245 14.60 11.92 6.93
C TYR A 245 16.09 11.73 6.63
N ASN A 246 16.49 10.53 6.21
CA ASN A 246 17.91 10.19 6.06
C ASN A 246 18.33 10.07 4.59
N ARG A 247 17.41 9.69 3.70
CA ARG A 247 17.70 9.42 2.30
C ARG A 247 16.46 9.51 1.41
N THR A 248 16.67 9.59 0.10
CA THR A 248 15.58 9.46 -0.87
C THR A 248 14.89 8.10 -0.73
N LEU A 249 13.56 8.11 -0.88
CA LEU A 249 12.69 6.94 -0.96
C LEU A 249 12.80 6.19 -2.30
N ALA A 250 13.77 6.53 -3.14
CA ALA A 250 14.03 5.80 -4.38
C ALA A 250 14.81 4.53 -4.05
N TYR A 251 14.17 3.37 -4.15
CA TYR A 251 14.78 2.06 -3.94
C TYR A 251 14.98 1.37 -5.29
N GLY A 252 16.24 1.11 -5.63
CA GLY A 252 16.62 0.35 -6.82
C GLY A 252 16.67 -1.15 -6.55
N ASN A 253 16.77 -1.93 -7.62
CA ASN A 253 16.98 -3.37 -7.52
C ASN A 253 18.48 -3.67 -7.54
N CYS A 254 19.04 -3.96 -6.36
CA CYS A 254 20.42 -4.45 -6.22
C CYS A 254 20.44 -5.97 -6.42
N ASP A 255 21.42 -6.47 -7.18
CA ASP A 255 21.61 -7.89 -7.40
C ASP A 255 22.10 -8.60 -6.11
N PRO A 256 21.62 -9.81 -5.77
CA PRO A 256 22.06 -10.52 -4.57
C PRO A 256 23.58 -10.76 -4.48
N GLU A 257 24.26 -11.07 -5.58
CA GLU A 257 25.72 -11.29 -5.58
C GLU A 257 26.45 -9.98 -5.28
N GLN A 258 25.97 -8.88 -5.86
CA GLN A 258 26.48 -7.54 -5.56
C GLN A 258 26.26 -7.17 -4.10
N ALA A 259 25.07 -7.43 -3.55
CA ALA A 259 24.78 -7.16 -2.15
C ALA A 259 25.70 -7.94 -1.20
N GLN A 260 25.93 -9.23 -1.50
CA GLN A 260 26.87 -10.07 -0.74
C GLN A 260 28.29 -9.50 -0.77
N GLN A 261 28.78 -9.10 -1.95
CA GLN A 261 30.10 -8.49 -2.07
C GLN A 261 30.19 -7.19 -1.27
N LEU A 262 29.22 -6.29 -1.42
CA LEU A 262 29.21 -5.01 -0.71
C LEU A 262 29.14 -5.19 0.81
N PHE A 263 28.35 -6.16 1.29
CA PHE A 263 28.28 -6.47 2.71
C PHE A 263 29.61 -7.01 3.26
N ALA A 264 30.26 -7.91 2.52
CA ALA A 264 31.58 -8.43 2.90
C ALA A 264 32.65 -7.32 2.94
N GLU A 265 32.64 -6.40 1.97
CA GLU A 265 33.52 -5.23 1.96
C GLU A 265 33.27 -4.32 3.18
N LEU A 266 32.00 -4.08 3.52
CA LEU A 266 31.59 -3.31 4.70
C LEU A 266 32.09 -3.96 6.00
N LEU A 267 31.97 -5.29 6.13
CA LEU A 267 32.47 -6.03 7.30
C LEU A 267 34.00 -6.01 7.39
N SER A 268 34.72 -5.96 6.26
CA SER A 268 36.19 -5.82 6.29
C SER A 268 36.67 -4.42 6.72
N GLY A 269 35.75 -3.50 7.01
CA GLY A 269 36.05 -2.11 7.37
C GLY A 269 36.38 -1.22 6.16
N LYS A 270 36.03 -1.65 4.94
CA LYS A 270 36.23 -0.82 3.74
C LYS A 270 35.19 0.31 3.73
N ASN A 271 35.66 1.53 3.48
CA ASN A 271 34.77 2.66 3.26
C ASN A 271 34.10 2.53 1.89
N LEU A 272 32.80 2.24 1.91
CA LEU A 272 31.96 2.19 0.72
C LEU A 272 31.54 3.61 0.29
N SER A 273 31.34 3.82 -1.01
CA SER A 273 30.75 5.06 -1.51
C SER A 273 29.28 5.17 -1.09
N PHE A 274 28.73 6.38 -1.14
CA PHE A 274 27.31 6.60 -0.88
C PHE A 274 26.41 5.72 -1.76
N ASP A 275 26.69 5.65 -3.06
CA ASP A 275 25.90 4.83 -4.00
C ASP A 275 26.01 3.33 -3.71
N ALA A 276 27.19 2.85 -3.34
CA ALA A 276 27.40 1.45 -2.96
C ALA A 276 26.65 1.10 -1.68
N LEU A 277 26.75 1.95 -0.64
CA LEU A 277 25.95 1.78 0.59
C LEU A 277 24.46 1.81 0.25
N LYS A 278 24.00 2.83 -0.46
CA LYS A 278 22.60 2.97 -0.85
C LYS A 278 22.10 1.72 -1.59
N SER A 279 22.89 1.14 -2.49
CA SER A 279 22.52 -0.11 -3.20
C SER A 279 22.32 -1.28 -2.24
N LEU A 280 23.18 -1.43 -1.23
CA LEU A 280 23.02 -2.45 -0.18
C LEU A 280 21.81 -2.17 0.72
N GLN A 281 21.58 -0.91 1.09
CA GLN A 281 20.40 -0.50 1.85
C GLN A 281 19.11 -0.73 1.07
N ASP A 282 19.12 -0.48 -0.26
CA ASP A 282 17.99 -0.78 -1.14
C ASP A 282 17.68 -2.28 -1.13
N PHE A 283 18.72 -3.12 -1.24
CA PHE A 283 18.58 -4.56 -1.12
C PHE A 283 17.89 -4.98 0.18
N VAL A 284 18.34 -4.44 1.32
CA VAL A 284 17.78 -4.75 2.64
C VAL A 284 16.33 -4.26 2.77
N MET A 285 15.99 -3.09 2.20
CA MET A 285 14.59 -2.63 2.13
C MET A 285 13.71 -3.64 1.40
N HIS A 286 14.15 -4.15 0.23
CA HIS A 286 13.39 -5.18 -0.49
C HIS A 286 13.21 -6.45 0.35
N ARG A 287 14.23 -6.89 1.10
CA ARG A 287 14.12 -8.04 2.00
C ARG A 287 13.17 -7.80 3.18
N LEU A 288 13.11 -6.59 3.74
CA LEU A 288 12.10 -6.24 4.75
C LEU A 288 10.68 -6.30 4.16
N VAL A 289 10.50 -5.81 2.92
CA VAL A 289 9.18 -5.86 2.27
C VAL A 289 8.77 -7.30 1.95
N ASP A 290 9.70 -8.18 1.58
CA ASP A 290 9.42 -9.62 1.43
C ASP A 290 8.90 -10.23 2.75
N LEU A 291 9.47 -9.84 3.90
CA LEU A 291 8.99 -10.27 5.22
C LEU A 291 7.62 -9.65 5.55
N ALA A 292 7.38 -8.39 5.19
CA ALA A 292 6.07 -7.77 5.35
C ALA A 292 4.98 -8.54 4.59
N GLU A 293 5.31 -9.02 3.39
CA GLU A 293 4.42 -9.89 2.61
C GLU A 293 4.16 -11.22 3.31
N GLU A 294 5.21 -11.89 3.78
CA GLU A 294 5.12 -13.19 4.45
C GLU A 294 4.24 -13.14 5.70
N PHE A 295 4.40 -12.09 6.51
CA PHE A 295 3.64 -11.90 7.74
C PHE A 295 2.34 -11.11 7.56
N ASP A 296 1.97 -10.76 6.31
CA ASP A 296 0.74 -10.04 5.98
C ASP A 296 0.59 -8.69 6.70
N LEU A 297 1.68 -7.92 6.71
CA LEU A 297 1.80 -6.64 7.40
C LEU A 297 1.79 -5.48 6.40
N PRO A 298 0.94 -4.46 6.58
CA PRO A 298 1.05 -3.23 5.81
C PRO A 298 2.30 -2.43 6.23
N ILE A 299 2.80 -1.60 5.31
CA ILE A 299 3.93 -0.71 5.55
C ILE A 299 3.47 0.74 5.50
N GLN A 300 3.61 1.45 6.61
CA GLN A 300 3.49 2.90 6.70
C GLN A 300 4.80 3.54 6.25
N ILE A 301 4.77 4.40 5.23
CA ILE A 301 5.95 5.14 4.77
C ILE A 301 5.72 6.63 4.97
N HIS A 302 6.66 7.27 5.68
CA HIS A 302 6.71 8.72 5.82
C HIS A 302 6.91 9.39 4.46
N THR A 303 5.90 10.10 3.96
CA THR A 303 5.99 10.89 2.72
C THR A 303 5.54 12.32 2.95
N GLY A 304 5.93 13.26 2.10
CA GLY A 304 5.56 14.67 2.26
C GLY A 304 6.34 15.38 3.36
N LEU A 305 5.70 16.33 4.08
CA LEU A 305 6.39 17.17 5.07
C LEU A 305 7.14 16.31 6.10
N GLN A 306 8.30 16.79 6.51
CA GLN A 306 9.16 16.16 7.51
C GLN A 306 9.20 17.08 8.73
N ALA A 307 9.00 16.53 9.91
CA ALA A 307 9.03 17.25 11.17
C ALA A 307 10.40 17.91 11.41
N GLY A 308 10.40 18.96 12.20
CA GLY A 308 11.55 19.80 12.49
C GLY A 308 11.84 20.88 11.43
N ASN A 309 12.73 21.80 11.79
CA ASN A 309 13.16 22.89 10.93
C ASN A 309 14.44 22.50 10.17
N GLY A 310 14.28 22.06 8.92
CA GLY A 310 15.39 21.74 8.01
C GLY A 310 15.45 20.26 7.63
N ASN A 311 15.19 19.99 6.35
CA ASN A 311 15.21 18.64 5.77
C ASN A 311 15.50 18.74 4.25
N ILE A 312 15.89 17.62 3.63
CA ILE A 312 15.93 17.50 2.17
C ILE A 312 14.52 17.12 1.70
N ILE A 313 13.70 18.14 1.44
CA ILE A 313 12.26 17.99 1.17
C ILE A 313 11.94 16.98 0.06
N THR A 314 12.79 16.88 -0.96
CA THR A 314 12.56 15.95 -2.08
C THR A 314 12.70 14.48 -1.69
N ASN A 315 13.38 14.16 -0.58
CA ASN A 315 13.56 12.78 -0.15
C ASN A 315 12.23 12.07 0.09
N SER A 316 11.22 12.80 0.56
CA SER A 316 9.91 12.29 0.94
C SER A 316 8.88 12.35 -0.20
N ASN A 317 9.29 12.67 -1.44
CA ASN A 317 8.38 12.63 -2.58
C ASN A 317 7.87 11.17 -2.79
N PRO A 318 6.55 10.94 -2.76
CA PRO A 318 5.99 9.59 -2.82
C PRO A 318 6.25 8.88 -4.16
N THR A 319 6.48 9.60 -5.27
CA THR A 319 6.74 9.01 -6.59
C THR A 319 8.05 8.23 -6.65
N HIS A 320 9.00 8.52 -5.75
CA HIS A 320 10.24 7.74 -5.62
C HIS A 320 9.98 6.27 -5.27
N LEU A 321 8.85 5.95 -4.63
CA LEU A 321 8.48 4.59 -4.24
C LEU A 321 7.95 3.74 -5.40
N THR A 322 7.75 4.30 -6.59
CA THR A 322 7.12 3.60 -7.73
C THR A 322 7.75 2.23 -7.99
N GLN A 323 9.08 2.16 -8.02
CA GLN A 323 9.79 0.90 -8.27
C GLN A 323 9.61 -0.13 -7.14
N LEU A 324 9.64 0.31 -5.88
CA LEU A 324 9.41 -0.56 -4.74
C LEU A 324 7.98 -1.12 -4.75
N ILE A 325 6.98 -0.25 -4.93
CA ILE A 325 5.55 -0.62 -5.00
C ILE A 325 5.29 -1.61 -6.13
N MET A 326 5.86 -1.38 -7.31
CA MET A 326 5.74 -2.28 -8.46
C MET A 326 6.39 -3.64 -8.23
N SER A 327 7.50 -3.68 -7.48
CA SER A 327 8.22 -4.92 -7.19
C SER A 327 7.50 -5.78 -6.14
N HIS A 328 6.66 -5.16 -5.32
CA HIS A 328 5.98 -5.79 -4.17
C HIS A 328 4.45 -5.63 -4.23
N PRO A 329 3.77 -6.13 -5.28
CA PRO A 329 2.35 -5.87 -5.53
C PRO A 329 1.40 -6.49 -4.49
N ARG A 330 1.91 -7.37 -3.61
CA ARG A 330 1.14 -8.07 -2.57
C ARG A 330 1.26 -7.44 -1.18
N VAL A 331 2.06 -6.38 -1.04
CA VAL A 331 2.22 -5.64 0.23
C VAL A 331 1.49 -4.31 0.15
N ASP A 332 0.67 -4.02 1.15
CA ASP A 332 -0.07 -2.77 1.26
C ASP A 332 0.83 -1.63 1.78
N PHE A 333 0.97 -0.56 0.99
CA PHE A 333 1.75 0.63 1.30
C PHE A 333 0.83 1.80 1.70
N CYS A 334 0.91 2.24 2.94
CA CYS A 334 0.22 3.42 3.46
C CYS A 334 1.14 4.63 3.39
N LEU A 335 0.87 5.56 2.48
CA LEU A 335 1.70 6.74 2.25
C LEU A 335 1.16 7.92 3.06
N PHE A 336 1.98 8.40 3.98
CA PHE A 336 1.57 9.32 5.04
C PHE A 336 1.49 10.79 4.63
N HIS A 337 0.89 11.59 5.51
CA HIS A 337 0.87 13.05 5.47
C HIS A 337 0.21 13.63 4.24
N GLY A 338 -0.69 12.82 3.64
CA GLY A 338 -1.36 13.17 2.40
C GLY A 338 -0.37 13.51 1.30
N GLY A 339 0.89 13.09 1.44
CA GLY A 339 2.01 13.44 0.59
C GLY A 339 2.39 14.92 0.56
N TYR A 340 2.00 15.78 1.52
CA TYR A 340 2.19 17.25 1.40
C TYR A 340 3.60 17.66 0.93
N PRO A 341 3.78 18.41 -0.18
CA PRO A 341 2.75 19.06 -1.01
C PRO A 341 2.28 18.25 -2.26
N TYR A 342 2.73 17.00 -2.42
CA TYR A 342 2.59 16.09 -3.56
C TYR A 342 1.21 15.38 -3.68
N GLY A 343 0.11 15.98 -3.22
CA GLY A 343 -1.19 15.29 -3.10
C GLY A 343 -1.77 14.76 -4.42
N GLY A 344 -1.52 15.44 -5.54
CA GLY A 344 -1.93 14.97 -6.87
C GLY A 344 -1.10 13.78 -7.34
N GLU A 345 0.22 13.79 -7.09
CA GLU A 345 1.10 12.66 -7.39
C GLU A 345 0.70 11.43 -6.55
N LEU A 346 0.39 11.65 -5.27
CA LEU A 346 -0.12 10.61 -4.39
C LEU A 346 -1.45 10.02 -4.89
N ALA A 347 -2.36 10.85 -5.41
CA ALA A 347 -3.61 10.39 -6.03
C ALA A 347 -3.35 9.44 -7.20
N VAL A 348 -2.37 9.78 -8.06
CA VAL A 348 -1.97 8.96 -9.20
C VAL A 348 -1.42 7.61 -8.74
N LEU A 349 -0.58 7.58 -7.71
CA LEU A 349 -0.06 6.32 -7.16
C LEU A 349 -1.20 5.45 -6.61
N ALA A 350 -2.07 6.00 -5.76
CA ALA A 350 -3.19 5.28 -5.18
C ALA A 350 -4.24 4.86 -6.23
N LYS A 351 -4.35 5.56 -7.37
CA LYS A 351 -5.19 5.15 -8.50
C LYS A 351 -4.59 4.01 -9.31
N ASN A 352 -3.28 4.05 -9.58
CA ASN A 352 -2.60 3.09 -10.45
C ASN A 352 -2.24 1.78 -9.75
N PHE A 353 -1.88 1.83 -8.47
CA PHE A 353 -1.38 0.67 -7.73
C PHE A 353 -2.44 0.15 -6.77
N PRO A 354 -2.95 -1.09 -6.94
CA PRO A 354 -3.97 -1.66 -6.06
C PRO A 354 -3.60 -1.62 -4.58
N ASN A 355 -2.31 -1.79 -4.28
CA ASN A 355 -1.71 -1.90 -2.95
C ASN A 355 -1.21 -0.57 -2.36
N VAL A 356 -1.60 0.59 -2.90
CA VAL A 356 -1.20 1.91 -2.34
C VAL A 356 -2.38 2.64 -1.72
N TYR A 357 -2.20 3.13 -0.50
CA TYR A 357 -3.21 3.83 0.30
C TYR A 357 -2.76 5.26 0.60
N ILE A 358 -3.74 6.16 0.60
CA ILE A 358 -3.56 7.53 1.04
C ILE A 358 -3.85 7.57 2.53
N ASP A 359 -2.85 7.94 3.32
CA ASP A 359 -3.02 8.22 4.74
C ASP A 359 -2.87 9.72 5.01
N MET A 360 -3.94 10.32 5.55
CA MET A 360 -4.03 11.73 5.89
C MET A 360 -3.46 12.06 7.28
N CYS A 361 -2.79 11.10 7.93
CA CYS A 361 -2.03 11.29 9.16
C CYS A 361 -1.30 12.64 9.17
N TRP A 362 -1.41 13.45 10.22
CA TRP A 362 -0.85 14.82 10.34
C TRP A 362 -1.46 15.91 9.42
N SER A 363 -2.07 15.55 8.29
CA SER A 363 -2.38 16.48 7.18
C SER A 363 -3.29 17.65 7.55
N ALA A 364 -4.30 17.41 8.40
CA ALA A 364 -5.31 18.41 8.73
C ALA A 364 -4.71 19.62 9.47
N ILE A 365 -3.62 19.42 10.21
CA ILE A 365 -2.94 20.46 10.97
C ILE A 365 -1.70 21.02 10.25
N ILE A 366 -1.14 20.30 9.27
CA ILE A 366 -0.18 20.90 8.32
C ILE A 366 -0.88 22.03 7.56
N SER A 367 -2.02 21.71 6.92
CA SER A 367 -2.83 22.69 6.21
C SER A 367 -4.27 22.18 6.03
N PRO A 368 -5.26 22.79 6.74
CA PRO A 368 -6.66 22.46 6.54
C PRO A 368 -7.12 22.63 5.08
N SER A 369 -6.62 23.66 4.40
CA SER A 369 -6.95 23.95 3.00
C SER A 369 -6.39 22.89 2.05
N TYR A 370 -5.15 22.43 2.27
CA TYR A 370 -4.57 21.33 1.52
C TYR A 370 -5.41 20.06 1.68
N SER A 371 -5.71 19.71 2.94
CA SER A 371 -6.49 18.52 3.28
C SER A 371 -7.89 18.55 2.68
N LYS A 372 -8.57 19.70 2.75
CA LYS A 372 -9.88 19.89 2.11
C LYS A 372 -9.80 19.72 0.60
N ARG A 373 -8.86 20.43 -0.05
CA ARG A 373 -8.68 20.38 -1.51
C ARG A 373 -8.45 18.96 -2.00
N TYR A 374 -7.50 18.25 -1.40
CA TYR A 374 -7.15 16.92 -1.88
C TYR A 374 -8.14 15.86 -1.46
N LEU A 375 -8.81 15.96 -0.30
CA LEU A 375 -9.91 15.05 0.00
C LEU A 375 -11.07 15.18 -1.00
N HIS A 376 -11.38 16.39 -1.47
CA HIS A 376 -12.34 16.59 -2.57
C HIS A 376 -11.96 15.83 -3.82
N GLU A 377 -10.69 15.96 -4.25
CA GLU A 377 -10.18 15.34 -5.48
C GLU A 377 -10.02 13.82 -5.33
N TRP A 378 -9.55 13.35 -4.17
CA TRP A 378 -9.32 11.93 -3.91
C TRP A 378 -10.63 11.13 -3.86
N ILE A 379 -11.72 11.69 -3.29
CA ILE A 379 -13.04 11.04 -3.33
C ILE A 379 -13.51 10.78 -4.78
N GLU A 380 -13.07 11.60 -5.74
CA GLU A 380 -13.41 11.43 -7.16
C GLU A 380 -12.42 10.51 -7.89
N THR A 381 -11.16 10.56 -7.49
CA THR A 381 -10.05 9.97 -8.23
C THR A 381 -9.78 8.53 -7.81
N VAL A 382 -9.72 8.28 -6.49
CA VAL A 382 -9.35 6.99 -5.92
C VAL A 382 -10.56 6.31 -5.24
N PRO A 383 -10.66 4.97 -5.27
CA PRO A 383 -11.73 4.29 -4.56
C PRO A 383 -11.74 4.66 -3.07
N ALA A 384 -12.92 4.94 -2.50
CA ALA A 384 -13.05 5.42 -1.12
C ALA A 384 -12.49 4.45 -0.07
N ASN A 385 -12.29 3.17 -0.40
CA ASN A 385 -11.63 2.24 0.50
C ASN A 385 -10.12 2.51 0.62
N LYS A 386 -9.51 3.33 -0.23
CA LYS A 386 -8.05 3.57 -0.23
C LYS A 386 -7.62 4.83 0.52
N ILE A 387 -8.54 5.48 1.22
CA ILE A 387 -8.30 6.74 1.95
C ILE A 387 -8.45 6.49 3.45
N LEU A 388 -7.42 6.80 4.22
CA LEU A 388 -7.42 6.83 5.67
C LEU A 388 -7.39 8.31 6.08
N ALA A 389 -8.50 8.82 6.61
CA ALA A 389 -8.69 10.25 6.77
C ALA A 389 -8.11 10.82 8.08
N PHE A 390 -7.56 9.97 8.96
CA PHE A 390 -7.03 10.41 10.24
C PHE A 390 -5.89 9.53 10.76
N GLY A 391 -4.82 10.20 11.14
CA GLY A 391 -3.75 9.74 12.03
C GLY A 391 -3.23 10.99 12.76
N GLY A 392 -3.14 10.97 14.08
CA GLY A 392 -2.89 12.19 14.82
C GLY A 392 -1.44 12.67 14.74
N ASP A 393 -0.49 11.73 14.81
CA ASP A 393 0.96 11.96 14.79
C ASP A 393 1.44 12.89 15.93
N TYR A 394 0.93 12.71 17.14
CA TYR A 394 1.23 13.56 18.28
C TYR A 394 1.91 12.80 19.42
N SER A 395 2.66 13.55 20.23
CA SER A 395 3.20 13.09 21.52
C SER A 395 2.43 13.65 22.72
N VAL A 396 1.42 14.50 22.49
CA VAL A 396 0.59 15.14 23.52
C VAL A 396 -0.87 14.78 23.28
N VAL A 397 -1.48 14.06 24.23
CA VAL A 397 -2.81 13.47 24.08
C VAL A 397 -3.91 14.51 23.82
N GLU A 398 -3.81 15.69 24.44
CA GLU A 398 -4.76 16.78 24.25
C GLU A 398 -4.75 17.30 22.80
N LEU A 399 -3.58 17.31 22.14
CA LEU A 399 -3.44 17.79 20.76
C LEU A 399 -4.07 16.83 19.76
N VAL A 400 -4.10 15.53 20.06
CA VAL A 400 -4.84 14.51 19.28
C VAL A 400 -6.32 14.86 19.18
N TYR A 401 -6.94 15.29 20.30
CA TYR A 401 -8.34 15.72 20.29
C TYR A 401 -8.56 16.88 19.32
N ALA A 402 -7.76 17.95 19.43
CA ALA A 402 -7.93 19.12 18.58
C ALA A 402 -7.66 18.80 17.10
N HIS A 403 -6.70 17.93 16.80
CA HIS A 403 -6.48 17.42 15.45
C HIS A 403 -7.72 16.66 14.94
N SER A 404 -8.30 15.77 15.74
CA SER A 404 -9.52 15.03 15.36
C SER A 404 -10.70 15.96 15.07
N VAL A 405 -10.84 17.07 15.82
CA VAL A 405 -11.84 18.11 15.57
C VAL A 405 -11.61 18.77 14.20
N MET A 406 -10.35 19.13 13.90
CA MET A 406 -10.00 19.73 12.61
C MET A 406 -10.25 18.76 11.45
N ALA A 407 -9.86 17.49 11.60
CA ALA A 407 -10.09 16.45 10.59
C ALA A 407 -11.58 16.20 10.35
N ARG A 408 -12.40 16.09 11.41
CA ARG A 408 -13.86 15.95 11.31
C ARG A 408 -14.51 17.13 10.59
N ARG A 409 -14.08 18.37 10.91
CA ARG A 409 -14.56 19.57 10.21
C ARG A 409 -14.24 19.54 8.72
N ILE A 410 -13.04 19.11 8.36
CA ILE A 410 -12.63 18.97 6.95
C ILE A 410 -13.47 17.90 6.26
N VAL A 411 -13.55 16.69 6.82
CA VAL A 411 -14.32 15.57 6.25
C VAL A 411 -15.79 15.95 6.10
N ALA A 412 -16.43 16.50 7.14
CA ALA A 412 -17.82 16.94 7.07
C ALA A 412 -18.01 18.04 6.01
N GLY A 413 -17.14 19.05 5.98
CA GLY A 413 -17.22 20.12 4.98
C GLY A 413 -17.15 19.60 3.54
N VAL A 414 -16.18 18.71 3.26
CA VAL A 414 -16.04 18.09 1.94
C VAL A 414 -17.28 17.29 1.55
N LEU A 415 -17.78 16.45 2.46
CA LEU A 415 -18.95 15.60 2.17
C LEU A 415 -20.23 16.41 2.00
N ILE A 416 -20.41 17.48 2.78
CA ILE A 416 -21.52 18.42 2.61
C ILE A 416 -21.47 19.04 1.22
N GLU A 417 -20.31 19.53 0.79
CA GLU A 417 -20.13 20.15 -0.53
C GLU A 417 -20.31 19.14 -1.68
N LYS A 418 -19.89 17.88 -1.50
CA LYS A 418 -20.15 16.80 -2.47
C LYS A 418 -21.64 16.43 -2.57
N VAL A 419 -22.38 16.51 -1.46
CA VAL A 419 -23.82 16.25 -1.45
C VAL A 419 -24.61 17.43 -2.01
N GLU A 420 -24.22 18.65 -1.65
CA GLU A 420 -24.81 19.90 -2.15
C GLU A 420 -24.68 20.02 -3.68
N SER A 421 -23.53 19.64 -4.23
CA SER A 421 -23.28 19.62 -5.68
C SER A 421 -23.96 18.45 -6.41
N GLY A 422 -24.58 17.50 -5.69
CA GLY A 422 -25.20 16.30 -6.26
C GLY A 422 -24.21 15.24 -6.72
N TYR A 423 -22.92 15.36 -6.37
CA TYR A 423 -21.91 14.33 -6.66
C TYR A 423 -22.14 13.06 -5.83
N LEU A 424 -22.55 13.23 -4.57
CA LEU A 424 -22.99 12.14 -3.68
C LEU A 424 -24.43 12.38 -3.22
N THR A 425 -25.17 11.31 -2.96
CA THR A 425 -26.34 11.38 -2.08
C THR A 425 -25.91 11.55 -0.63
N GLU A 426 -26.81 12.05 0.23
CA GLU A 426 -26.57 12.13 1.67
C GLU A 426 -26.13 10.78 2.27
N LYS A 427 -26.80 9.69 1.86
CA LYS A 427 -26.49 8.32 2.30
C LYS A 427 -25.07 7.91 1.91
N GLU A 428 -24.65 8.21 0.69
CA GLU A 428 -23.29 7.92 0.23
C GLU A 428 -22.26 8.75 0.99
N GLY A 429 -22.52 10.05 1.21
CA GLY A 429 -21.66 10.91 2.02
C GLY A 429 -21.42 10.34 3.43
N ILE A 430 -22.49 9.92 4.11
CA ILE A 430 -22.41 9.28 5.44
C ILE A 430 -21.65 7.95 5.39
N ALA A 431 -21.87 7.13 4.35
CA ALA A 431 -21.16 5.87 4.19
C ALA A 431 -19.65 6.09 3.96
N VAL A 432 -19.29 7.11 3.17
CA VAL A 432 -17.90 7.50 2.93
C VAL A 432 -17.24 7.95 4.24
N ALA A 433 -17.91 8.77 5.06
CA ALA A 433 -17.39 9.21 6.36
C ALA A 433 -16.98 8.04 7.26
N ASN A 434 -17.88 7.06 7.46
CA ASN A 434 -17.58 5.88 8.27
C ASN A 434 -16.41 5.09 7.68
N ARG A 435 -16.37 4.96 6.35
CA ARG A 435 -15.32 4.19 5.68
C ARG A 435 -13.94 4.81 5.86
N ILE A 436 -13.77 6.10 5.59
CA ILE A 436 -12.46 6.76 5.59
C ILE A 436 -11.93 7.09 7.00
N LEU A 437 -12.82 7.30 7.99
CA LEU A 437 -12.43 7.60 9.36
C LEU A 437 -12.22 6.36 10.25
N ARG A 438 -12.75 5.20 9.83
CA ARG A 438 -12.77 3.99 10.68
C ARG A 438 -12.52 2.71 9.91
N GLN A 439 -13.45 2.34 9.03
CA GLN A 439 -13.49 0.98 8.47
C GLN A 439 -12.23 0.65 7.68
N ASN A 440 -11.69 1.62 6.94
CA ASN A 440 -10.51 1.40 6.12
C ASN A 440 -9.28 1.04 6.95
N ALA A 441 -9.07 1.68 8.09
CA ALA A 441 -7.92 1.41 8.96
C ALA A 441 -8.06 0.04 9.65
N LEU A 442 -9.26 -0.32 10.10
CA LEU A 442 -9.52 -1.67 10.64
C LEU A 442 -9.16 -2.77 9.65
N GLU A 443 -9.52 -2.56 8.38
CA GLU A 443 -9.29 -3.50 7.29
C GLU A 443 -7.83 -3.57 6.83
N VAL A 444 -7.08 -2.45 6.83
CA VAL A 444 -5.67 -2.41 6.40
C VAL A 444 -4.74 -2.96 7.47
N PHE A 445 -4.97 -2.62 8.74
CA PHE A 445 -4.11 -3.01 9.87
C PHE A 445 -4.61 -4.27 10.60
N HIS A 446 -5.59 -4.98 10.02
CA HIS A 446 -6.12 -6.25 10.54
C HIS A 446 -6.60 -6.22 12.01
N LEU A 447 -7.03 -5.06 12.51
CA LEU A 447 -7.23 -4.77 13.93
C LEU A 447 -8.40 -5.54 14.59
N GLN A 448 -9.32 -6.09 13.80
CA GLN A 448 -10.48 -6.85 14.28
C GLN A 448 -10.65 -8.18 13.54
N GLY A 449 -9.57 -8.75 13.02
CA GLY A 449 -9.63 -9.91 12.12
C GLY A 449 -10.33 -9.61 10.79
N GLN A 450 -10.57 -8.34 10.51
CA GLN A 450 -11.13 -7.87 9.25
C GLN A 450 -9.98 -7.69 8.27
N THR A 451 -10.10 -8.30 7.10
CA THR A 451 -9.13 -8.17 6.01
C THR A 451 -9.85 -7.87 4.70
N ARG A 452 -9.16 -7.14 3.82
CA ARG A 452 -9.64 -6.80 2.46
C ARG A 452 -9.41 -7.89 1.46
N LYS A 453 -8.65 -8.93 1.83
CA LYS A 453 -8.37 -10.05 0.95
C LYS A 453 -9.69 -10.58 0.42
N PRO A 454 -9.89 -10.64 -0.92
CA PRO A 454 -11.16 -11.08 -1.48
C PRO A 454 -11.58 -12.45 -0.96
N ASP A 455 -10.64 -13.31 -0.57
CA ASP A 455 -10.85 -14.59 0.11
C ASP A 455 -11.73 -14.53 1.38
N SER A 456 -11.77 -13.38 2.07
CA SER A 456 -12.62 -13.18 3.25
C SER A 456 -14.09 -12.93 2.88
N LEU A 457 -14.39 -12.63 1.62
CA LEU A 457 -15.74 -12.34 1.17
C LEU A 457 -16.60 -13.61 1.23
N ALA A 458 -17.66 -13.54 2.04
CA ALA A 458 -18.57 -14.67 2.26
C ALA A 458 -19.16 -15.26 0.95
N VAL A 459 -19.26 -14.47 -0.12
CA VAL A 459 -19.74 -14.96 -1.43
C VAL A 459 -18.74 -15.90 -2.11
N LEU A 460 -17.43 -15.70 -1.94
CA LEU A 460 -16.38 -16.55 -2.50
C LEU A 460 -16.16 -17.83 -1.69
N GLN A 461 -16.66 -17.88 -0.45
CA GLN A 461 -16.60 -19.05 0.42
C GLN A 461 -17.78 -20.01 0.24
N ARG A 462 -18.83 -19.61 -0.48
CA ARG A 462 -19.99 -20.45 -0.76
C ARG A 462 -19.66 -21.47 -1.84
N SER A 463 -20.02 -22.73 -1.61
CA SER A 463 -19.85 -23.79 -2.60
C SER A 463 -20.53 -23.47 -3.94
N GLY A 464 -19.87 -23.85 -5.03
CA GLY A 464 -20.36 -23.66 -6.39
C GLY A 464 -19.28 -23.15 -7.33
N ASN A 465 -19.70 -22.81 -8.55
CA ASN A 465 -18.79 -22.45 -9.65
C ASN A 465 -17.92 -21.24 -9.32
N LEU A 466 -18.44 -20.26 -8.57
CA LEU A 466 -17.66 -19.07 -8.19
C LEU A 466 -16.52 -19.40 -7.23
N GLN A 467 -16.76 -20.25 -6.21
CA GLN A 467 -15.70 -20.71 -5.32
C GLN A 467 -14.68 -21.56 -6.08
N GLN A 468 -15.12 -22.46 -6.96
CA GLN A 468 -14.21 -23.28 -7.77
C GLN A 468 -13.33 -22.41 -8.67
N TRP A 469 -13.92 -21.45 -9.38
CA TRP A 469 -13.21 -20.46 -10.17
C TRP A 469 -12.19 -19.71 -9.30
N TRP A 470 -12.61 -19.21 -8.14
CA TRP A 470 -11.75 -18.46 -7.22
C TRP A 470 -10.60 -19.31 -6.62
N GLN A 471 -10.84 -20.59 -6.33
CA GLN A 471 -9.80 -21.55 -5.90
C GLN A 471 -8.73 -21.75 -6.99
N ILE A 472 -9.14 -21.85 -8.24
CA ILE A 472 -8.20 -21.95 -9.37
C ILE A 472 -7.37 -20.67 -9.50
N HIS A 473 -8.03 -19.50 -9.48
CA HIS A 473 -7.36 -18.21 -9.74
C HIS A 473 -6.36 -17.80 -8.66
N ARG A 474 -6.55 -18.27 -7.41
CA ARG A 474 -5.58 -18.04 -6.32
C ARG A 474 -4.47 -19.09 -6.23
N SER A 475 -4.63 -20.23 -6.90
CA SER A 475 -3.65 -21.31 -6.85
C SER A 475 -2.52 -21.06 -7.84
N THR A 476 -1.29 -21.42 -7.47
CA THR A 476 -0.13 -21.51 -8.38
C THR A 476 0.07 -22.91 -8.97
N GLU A 477 -0.79 -23.86 -8.59
CA GLU A 477 -0.69 -25.24 -9.05
C GLU A 477 -1.07 -25.40 -10.52
N GLY A 478 -0.42 -26.35 -11.19
CA GLY A 478 -0.71 -26.71 -12.58
C GLY A 478 -0.09 -25.79 -13.63
N PHE A 479 0.55 -24.67 -13.25
CA PHE A 479 1.28 -23.84 -14.22
C PHE A 479 2.43 -24.63 -14.83
N ILE A 480 2.56 -24.56 -16.16
CA ILE A 480 3.71 -25.08 -16.88
C ILE A 480 4.88 -24.15 -16.61
N ARG A 481 5.94 -24.70 -16.00
CA ARG A 481 7.13 -23.93 -15.62
C ARG A 481 8.37 -24.23 -16.45
N ASN A 482 8.45 -25.42 -17.03
CA ASN A 482 9.59 -25.87 -17.84
C ASN A 482 9.30 -25.64 -19.32
N TRP A 483 10.05 -24.73 -19.95
CA TRP A 483 9.85 -24.31 -21.33
C TRP A 483 11.13 -24.39 -22.15
N MET A 484 10.97 -24.75 -23.42
CA MET A 484 11.91 -24.38 -24.49
C MET A 484 11.35 -23.16 -25.19
N VAL A 485 12.12 -22.07 -25.27
CA VAL A 485 11.68 -20.78 -25.84
C VAL A 485 12.54 -20.39 -27.02
N ILE A 486 11.93 -19.87 -28.10
CA ILE A 486 12.66 -19.34 -29.23
C ILE A 486 11.98 -18.09 -29.81
N GLY A 487 12.80 -17.11 -30.18
CA GLY A 487 12.37 -15.81 -30.68
C GLY A 487 13.40 -14.72 -30.34
N PRO A 488 13.10 -13.45 -30.62
CA PRO A 488 11.92 -12.98 -31.32
C PRO A 488 12.05 -13.17 -32.85
N PHE A 489 10.94 -13.49 -33.51
CA PHE A 489 10.80 -13.44 -34.96
C PHE A 489 10.04 -12.17 -35.38
N GLU A 490 10.18 -11.79 -36.65
CA GLU A 490 9.41 -10.70 -37.24
C GLU A 490 7.89 -10.95 -37.12
N PHE A 491 7.13 -9.88 -36.90
CA PHE A 491 5.68 -9.97 -36.73
C PHE A 491 4.97 -10.45 -38.01
N GLY A 492 5.36 -9.93 -39.17
CA GLY A 492 4.74 -10.32 -40.46
C GLY A 492 3.23 -10.14 -40.48
N SER A 493 2.49 -11.22 -40.79
CA SER A 493 1.02 -11.31 -40.71
C SER A 493 0.51 -11.92 -39.38
N GLY A 494 1.39 -12.04 -38.38
CA GLY A 494 1.10 -12.53 -37.04
C GLY A 494 1.01 -14.06 -36.96
N LEU A 495 0.01 -14.57 -36.24
CA LEU A 495 -0.22 -16.01 -36.03
C LEU A 495 -0.36 -16.85 -37.31
N ASN A 496 -0.76 -16.25 -38.44
CA ASN A 496 -0.99 -16.96 -39.70
C ASN A 496 0.29 -17.32 -40.45
N ASP A 497 1.40 -16.63 -40.22
CA ASP A 497 2.67 -16.91 -40.89
C ASP A 497 3.29 -18.21 -40.39
N VAL A 498 3.53 -19.18 -41.26
CA VAL A 498 4.18 -20.45 -40.84
C VAL A 498 5.69 -20.23 -40.69
N LEU A 499 6.16 -20.12 -39.44
CA LEU A 499 7.59 -19.95 -39.14
C LEU A 499 8.28 -21.31 -38.90
N PRO A 500 9.62 -21.40 -39.02
CA PRO A 500 10.35 -22.66 -38.91
C PRO A 500 10.06 -23.50 -37.66
N PRO A 501 9.88 -22.93 -36.44
CA PRO A 501 9.55 -23.70 -35.23
C PRO A 501 8.25 -24.52 -35.32
N GLU A 502 7.32 -24.17 -36.21
CA GLU A 502 6.04 -24.89 -36.38
C GLU A 502 6.20 -26.26 -37.07
N ARG A 503 7.29 -26.47 -37.82
CA ARG A 503 7.43 -27.65 -38.69
C ARG A 503 7.97 -28.87 -37.97
N LYS A 504 8.97 -28.68 -37.12
CA LYS A 504 9.62 -29.73 -36.35
C LYS A 504 10.37 -29.12 -35.18
N PHE A 505 10.19 -29.70 -33.99
CA PHE A 505 11.03 -29.37 -32.85
C PHE A 505 12.38 -30.07 -32.96
N ASP A 506 13.44 -29.27 -32.97
CA ASP A 506 14.83 -29.68 -32.80
C ASP A 506 15.52 -28.62 -31.92
N PRO A 507 15.96 -28.98 -30.70
CA PRO A 507 16.54 -28.02 -29.75
C PRO A 507 17.89 -27.47 -30.22
N SER A 508 18.55 -28.12 -31.18
CA SER A 508 19.83 -27.68 -31.74
C SER A 508 19.69 -26.75 -32.95
N SER A 509 18.47 -26.58 -33.46
CA SER A 509 18.21 -25.76 -34.64
C SER A 509 18.46 -24.27 -34.38
N LYS A 510 19.03 -23.62 -35.39
CA LYS A 510 19.27 -22.17 -35.47
C LYS A 510 18.40 -21.59 -36.57
N PHE A 511 17.67 -20.52 -36.29
CA PHE A 511 16.82 -19.84 -37.27
C PHE A 511 17.14 -18.35 -37.33
N THR A 512 16.86 -17.72 -38.47
CA THR A 512 16.90 -16.26 -38.57
C THR A 512 15.68 -15.67 -37.88
N GLY A 513 15.90 -14.95 -36.79
CA GLY A 513 14.88 -14.18 -36.10
C GLY A 513 14.84 -12.74 -36.61
N ARG A 514 14.67 -11.81 -35.69
CA ARG A 514 14.62 -10.36 -35.95
C ARG A 514 16.01 -9.75 -36.18
N GLY A 515 16.55 -9.93 -37.38
CA GLY A 515 17.86 -9.39 -37.78
C GLY A 515 19.09 -10.11 -37.19
N GLU A 516 18.87 -11.08 -36.30
CA GLU A 516 19.88 -11.92 -35.67
C GLU A 516 19.42 -13.38 -35.66
N ASP A 517 20.35 -14.32 -35.52
CA ASP A 517 19.99 -15.73 -35.40
C ASP A 517 19.53 -16.07 -33.98
N VAL A 518 18.44 -16.82 -33.88
CA VAL A 518 17.84 -17.28 -32.63
C VAL A 518 17.91 -18.80 -32.50
N THR A 519 18.05 -19.28 -31.27
CA THR A 519 18.09 -20.71 -30.92
C THR A 519 17.14 -20.97 -29.75
N TRP A 520 16.80 -22.24 -29.53
CA TRP A 520 15.97 -22.61 -28.39
C TRP A 520 16.72 -22.43 -27.07
N GLN A 521 16.08 -21.78 -26.12
CA GLN A 521 16.60 -21.51 -24.78
C GLN A 521 15.74 -22.25 -23.76
N LYS A 522 16.41 -22.88 -22.78
CA LYS A 522 15.75 -23.51 -21.64
C LYS A 522 15.36 -22.44 -20.64
N ILE A 523 14.09 -22.38 -20.28
CA ILE A 523 13.56 -21.41 -19.33
C ILE A 523 12.73 -22.15 -18.28
N VAL A 524 13.03 -21.88 -17.02
CA VAL A 524 12.25 -22.34 -15.87
C VAL A 524 11.63 -21.11 -15.21
N THR A 525 10.30 -21.03 -15.16
CA THR A 525 9.60 -19.89 -14.56
C THR A 525 9.45 -20.04 -13.04
N GLY A 526 9.22 -18.92 -12.35
CA GLY A 526 8.79 -18.92 -10.95
C GLY A 526 7.41 -19.54 -10.74
N GLU A 527 6.95 -19.58 -9.50
CA GLU A 527 5.64 -20.15 -9.11
C GLU A 527 4.45 -19.39 -9.71
N SER A 528 4.63 -18.12 -10.09
CA SER A 528 3.60 -17.35 -10.80
C SER A 528 3.24 -17.91 -12.17
N GLY A 529 4.08 -18.80 -12.73
CA GLY A 529 3.90 -19.36 -14.07
C GLY A 529 4.11 -18.36 -15.21
N GLU A 530 4.54 -17.13 -14.92
CA GLU A 530 4.77 -16.12 -15.96
C GLU A 530 6.02 -16.45 -16.78
N LEU A 531 5.83 -16.67 -18.07
CA LEU A 531 6.91 -16.69 -19.05
C LEU A 531 7.03 -15.31 -19.70
N ASN A 532 7.96 -14.50 -19.20
CA ASN A 532 8.18 -13.13 -19.67
C ASN A 532 9.20 -13.08 -20.82
N PHE A 533 8.72 -13.00 -22.05
CA PHE A 533 9.57 -12.99 -23.25
C PHE A 533 10.48 -11.76 -23.33
N LEU A 534 10.07 -10.61 -22.80
CA LEU A 534 10.90 -9.40 -22.82
C LEU A 534 12.16 -9.59 -22.01
N SER A 535 12.04 -10.09 -20.78
CA SER A 535 13.18 -10.36 -19.90
C SER A 535 14.14 -11.39 -20.53
N ILE A 536 13.60 -12.38 -21.24
CA ILE A 536 14.38 -13.42 -21.91
C ILE A 536 15.16 -12.85 -23.11
N PHE A 537 14.52 -12.03 -23.94
CA PHE A 537 15.13 -11.54 -25.18
C PHE A 537 15.99 -10.29 -24.99
N GLN A 538 15.71 -9.43 -24.02
CA GLN A 538 16.53 -8.24 -23.73
C GLN A 538 17.96 -8.60 -23.31
N LYS A 539 18.19 -9.78 -22.73
CA LYS A 539 19.53 -10.27 -22.39
C LYS A 539 20.39 -10.57 -23.62
N ASN A 540 19.77 -10.89 -24.75
CA ASN A 540 20.42 -11.49 -25.92
C ASN A 540 20.30 -10.68 -27.21
N VAL A 541 19.32 -9.78 -27.31
CA VAL A 541 19.01 -9.01 -28.51
C VAL A 541 18.91 -7.52 -28.14
N LYS A 542 19.51 -6.64 -28.95
CA LYS A 542 19.41 -5.17 -28.79
C LYS A 542 18.01 -4.66 -29.17
N ILE A 543 17.00 -5.01 -28.39
CA ILE A 543 15.63 -4.51 -28.59
C ILE A 543 15.57 -3.07 -28.05
N LYS A 544 15.41 -2.08 -28.93
CA LYS A 544 15.20 -0.68 -28.52
C LYS A 544 13.82 -0.54 -27.87
N GLN A 545 13.74 0.26 -26.81
CA GLN A 545 12.47 0.59 -26.15
C GLN A 545 11.56 1.29 -27.17
N GLY A 546 10.43 0.65 -27.52
CA GLY A 546 9.51 1.09 -28.59
C GLY A 546 9.42 0.15 -29.78
N ASP A 547 10.28 -0.86 -29.88
CA ASP A 547 10.33 -1.81 -31.00
C ASP A 547 10.00 -3.25 -30.54
N LEU A 548 8.84 -3.42 -29.90
CA LEU A 548 8.49 -4.64 -29.16
C LEU A 548 7.59 -5.61 -29.94
N THR A 549 7.24 -5.29 -31.19
CA THR A 549 6.39 -6.16 -32.02
C THR A 549 7.15 -7.40 -32.47
N GLY A 550 6.52 -8.56 -32.44
CA GLY A 550 7.15 -9.79 -32.92
C GLY A 550 6.39 -11.06 -32.57
N MET A 551 7.00 -12.20 -32.90
CA MET A 551 6.50 -13.54 -32.60
C MET A 551 7.49 -14.33 -31.75
N ALA A 552 6.99 -15.12 -30.80
CA ALA A 552 7.78 -16.01 -29.96
C ALA A 552 7.09 -17.37 -29.83
N TYR A 553 7.89 -18.40 -29.61
CA TYR A 553 7.40 -19.75 -29.39
C TYR A 553 7.86 -20.26 -28.03
N ALA A 554 6.97 -20.96 -27.35
CA ALA A 554 7.24 -21.69 -26.13
C ALA A 554 6.74 -23.13 -26.29
N LEU A 555 7.61 -24.11 -26.03
CA LEU A 555 7.32 -25.52 -26.12
C LEU A 555 7.47 -26.18 -24.76
N ALA A 556 6.50 -27.01 -24.40
CA ALA A 556 6.53 -27.86 -23.23
C ALA A 556 6.12 -29.29 -23.62
N GLU A 557 6.61 -30.25 -22.86
CA GLU A 557 6.18 -31.65 -22.96
C GLU A 557 5.73 -32.13 -21.59
N PHE A 558 4.62 -32.86 -21.55
CA PHE A 558 4.03 -33.37 -20.33
C PHE A 558 3.49 -34.78 -20.55
N LYS A 559 3.41 -35.57 -19.50
CA LYS A 559 3.03 -36.98 -19.56
C LYS A 559 1.79 -37.22 -18.72
N SER A 560 0.80 -37.88 -19.33
CA SER A 560 -0.41 -38.32 -18.66
C SER A 560 -0.38 -39.83 -18.44
N ALA A 561 -0.76 -40.29 -17.25
CA ALA A 561 -0.82 -41.72 -16.93
C ALA A 561 -1.94 -42.47 -17.71
N LYS A 562 -3.00 -41.75 -18.10
CA LYS A 562 -4.16 -42.26 -18.82
C LYS A 562 -4.59 -41.27 -19.92
N GLU A 563 -5.40 -41.76 -20.86
CA GLU A 563 -6.08 -40.90 -21.84
C GLU A 563 -7.32 -40.30 -21.18
N LYS A 564 -7.48 -38.97 -21.25
CA LYS A 564 -8.54 -38.22 -20.56
C LYS A 564 -8.73 -36.81 -21.09
N ASP A 565 -9.87 -36.22 -20.75
CA ASP A 565 -10.13 -34.79 -20.95
C ASP A 565 -9.68 -33.98 -19.73
N ILE A 566 -8.99 -32.87 -19.98
CA ILE A 566 -8.59 -31.90 -18.95
C ILE A 566 -8.86 -30.48 -19.44
N LYS A 567 -8.73 -29.49 -18.54
CA LYS A 567 -8.79 -28.08 -18.92
C LYS A 567 -7.39 -27.50 -19.07
N LEU A 568 -7.17 -26.73 -20.12
CA LEU A 568 -6.00 -25.87 -20.30
C LEU A 568 -6.43 -24.41 -20.10
N SER A 569 -5.76 -23.71 -19.19
CA SER A 569 -5.88 -22.26 -19.05
C SER A 569 -4.78 -21.56 -19.85
N LEU A 570 -5.14 -20.48 -20.53
CA LEU A 570 -4.26 -19.67 -21.36
C LEU A 570 -4.32 -18.20 -20.95
N GLY A 571 -3.15 -17.61 -20.76
CA GLY A 571 -2.94 -16.17 -20.66
C GLY A 571 -1.87 -15.72 -21.65
N SER A 572 -2.25 -15.23 -22.83
CA SER A 572 -1.30 -14.72 -23.83
C SER A 572 -1.31 -13.20 -23.91
N ASN A 573 -0.15 -12.61 -24.20
CA ASN A 573 -0.11 -11.24 -24.71
C ASN A 573 -0.66 -11.24 -26.13
N ASP A 574 -1.41 -10.20 -26.46
CA ASP A 574 -2.16 -10.07 -27.69
C ASP A 574 -2.85 -11.40 -28.08
N GLY A 575 -2.37 -12.10 -29.10
CA GLY A 575 -2.90 -13.38 -29.57
C GLY A 575 -1.99 -14.58 -29.33
N ALA A 576 -2.58 -15.77 -29.48
CA ALA A 576 -1.82 -17.01 -29.48
C ALA A 576 -2.37 -18.06 -30.44
N LYS A 577 -1.48 -18.98 -30.83
CA LYS A 577 -1.81 -20.20 -31.56
C LYS A 577 -1.16 -21.38 -30.84
N ILE A 578 -1.94 -22.41 -30.58
CA ILE A 578 -1.52 -23.56 -29.76
C ILE A 578 -1.70 -24.84 -30.56
N TRP A 579 -0.66 -25.68 -30.49
CA TRP A 579 -0.68 -27.05 -30.98
C TRP A 579 -0.55 -28.02 -29.81
N LEU A 580 -1.39 -29.04 -29.78
CA LEU A 580 -1.27 -30.19 -28.90
C LEU A 580 -1.05 -31.42 -29.77
N ASN A 581 0.09 -32.10 -29.62
CA ASN A 581 0.46 -33.25 -30.45
C ASN A 581 0.37 -32.98 -31.95
N ASP A 582 0.90 -31.83 -32.38
CA ASP A 582 0.93 -31.34 -33.76
C ASP A 582 -0.45 -30.93 -34.35
N GLU A 583 -1.53 -31.01 -33.58
CA GLU A 583 -2.87 -30.53 -33.96
C GLU A 583 -3.15 -29.14 -33.38
N VAL A 584 -3.63 -28.21 -34.22
CA VAL A 584 -4.01 -26.86 -33.76
C VAL A 584 -5.28 -26.95 -32.92
N ILE A 585 -5.18 -26.58 -31.64
CA ILE A 585 -6.31 -26.55 -30.70
C ILE A 585 -6.79 -25.12 -30.41
N TYR A 586 -6.00 -24.11 -30.75
CA TYR A 586 -6.34 -22.69 -30.53
C TYR A 586 -5.63 -21.80 -31.56
N ASN A 587 -6.31 -20.77 -32.06
CA ASN A 587 -5.73 -19.74 -32.91
C ASN A 587 -6.60 -18.47 -32.85
N ARG A 588 -6.18 -17.45 -32.08
CA ARG A 588 -6.89 -16.17 -32.01
C ARG A 588 -5.94 -15.00 -31.89
N HIS A 589 -6.19 -13.98 -32.69
CA HIS A 589 -5.62 -12.65 -32.54
C HIS A 589 -6.50 -11.86 -31.56
N LEU A 590 -5.92 -11.39 -30.47
CA LEU A 590 -6.60 -10.56 -29.48
C LEU A 590 -5.66 -9.37 -29.19
N GLY A 591 -6.17 -8.18 -28.87
CA GLY A 591 -5.33 -7.07 -28.40
C GLY A 591 -5.44 -6.98 -26.88
N ARG A 592 -4.46 -7.49 -26.14
CA ARG A 592 -4.54 -7.58 -24.66
C ARG A 592 -3.19 -7.84 -23.99
N ARG A 593 -3.11 -7.56 -22.70
CA ARG A 593 -2.01 -8.03 -21.84
C ARG A 593 -2.21 -9.49 -21.44
N ALA A 594 -1.11 -10.22 -21.26
CA ALA A 594 -1.13 -11.55 -20.66
C ALA A 594 -1.53 -11.49 -19.17
N PHE A 595 -2.59 -12.19 -18.80
CA PHE A 595 -2.93 -12.53 -17.42
C PHE A 595 -3.25 -14.01 -17.35
N ALA A 596 -2.86 -14.68 -16.27
CA ALA A 596 -3.23 -16.07 -16.04
C ALA A 596 -4.74 -16.27 -16.12
N ASP A 597 -5.17 -17.43 -16.62
CA ASP A 597 -6.57 -17.85 -16.60
C ASP A 597 -7.54 -16.96 -17.43
N ASN A 598 -7.02 -16.16 -18.38
CA ASN A 598 -7.82 -15.35 -19.30
C ASN A 598 -8.81 -16.18 -20.13
N GLU A 599 -8.39 -17.36 -20.58
CA GLU A 599 -9.20 -18.29 -21.37
C GLU A 599 -9.03 -19.73 -20.89
N PHE A 600 -10.10 -20.53 -21.00
CA PHE A 600 -10.11 -21.95 -20.69
C PHE A 600 -10.49 -22.76 -21.92
N LEU A 601 -9.76 -23.84 -22.17
CA LEU A 601 -9.92 -24.76 -23.30
C LEU A 601 -10.12 -26.16 -22.74
N ASP A 602 -11.15 -26.87 -23.19
CA ASP A 602 -11.26 -28.30 -22.96
C ASP A 602 -10.35 -29.02 -23.97
N ILE A 603 -9.40 -29.82 -23.47
CA ILE A 603 -8.42 -30.52 -24.29
C ILE A 603 -8.41 -32.01 -23.98
N HIS A 604 -8.17 -32.81 -25.01
CA HIS A 604 -8.03 -34.26 -24.90
C HIS A 604 -6.55 -34.65 -24.88
N VAL A 605 -6.09 -35.29 -23.81
CA VAL A 605 -4.69 -35.71 -23.66
C VAL A 605 -4.55 -37.21 -23.81
N LYS A 606 -3.53 -37.63 -24.56
CA LYS A 606 -3.24 -39.05 -24.81
C LYS A 606 -2.47 -39.64 -23.63
N LYS A 607 -2.61 -40.95 -23.40
CA LYS A 607 -1.72 -41.67 -22.49
C LYS A 607 -0.27 -41.58 -22.98
N GLY A 608 0.65 -41.26 -22.07
CA GLY A 608 2.07 -41.05 -22.39
C GLY A 608 2.42 -39.59 -22.61
N TRP A 609 3.49 -39.33 -23.37
CA TRP A 609 3.99 -37.98 -23.62
C TRP A 609 3.12 -37.21 -24.61
N ASN A 610 2.80 -35.98 -24.25
CA ASN A 610 2.09 -35.01 -25.06
C ASN A 610 2.99 -33.77 -25.25
N ARG A 611 2.95 -33.19 -26.45
CA ARG A 611 3.71 -31.98 -26.78
C ARG A 611 2.76 -30.80 -26.93
N LEU A 612 3.07 -29.70 -26.24
CA LEU A 612 2.39 -28.43 -26.35
C LEU A 612 3.33 -27.40 -26.96
N LEU A 613 2.97 -26.84 -28.12
CA LEU A 613 3.66 -25.71 -28.72
C LEU A 613 2.72 -24.50 -28.68
N VAL A 614 3.22 -23.37 -28.19
CA VAL A 614 2.48 -22.12 -28.12
C VAL A 614 3.26 -21.07 -28.89
N LYS A 615 2.60 -20.45 -29.87
CA LYS A 615 3.06 -19.26 -30.58
C LYS A 615 2.33 -18.05 -30.01
N VAL A 616 3.06 -17.01 -29.62
CA VAL A 616 2.51 -15.80 -29.01
C VAL A 616 2.91 -14.61 -29.87
N GLU A 617 1.93 -13.78 -30.22
CA GLU A 617 2.19 -12.53 -30.92
C GLU A 617 2.33 -11.37 -29.92
N ASN A 618 3.07 -10.35 -30.32
CA ASN A 618 3.15 -9.11 -29.57
C ASN A 618 2.99 -7.91 -30.49
N LEU A 619 2.09 -7.02 -30.12
CA LEU A 619 1.82 -5.75 -30.77
C LEU A 619 2.49 -4.58 -30.04
N GLY A 620 3.06 -4.82 -28.85
CA GLY A 620 3.85 -3.84 -28.09
C GLY A 620 3.67 -3.95 -26.57
N ALA A 621 4.30 -3.04 -25.83
CA ALA A 621 4.23 -2.96 -24.36
C ALA A 621 4.80 -4.21 -23.63
N SER A 622 3.98 -5.03 -22.99
CA SER A 622 4.41 -6.26 -22.30
C SER A 622 4.47 -7.46 -23.26
N TRP A 623 5.20 -8.52 -22.94
CA TRP A 623 5.13 -9.77 -23.71
C TRP A 623 5.28 -10.97 -22.78
N GLY A 624 4.15 -11.59 -22.45
CA GLY A 624 4.08 -12.71 -21.50
C GLY A 624 3.21 -13.87 -21.99
N LEU A 625 3.41 -15.02 -21.36
CA LEU A 625 2.59 -16.21 -21.50
C LEU A 625 2.37 -16.88 -20.13
N TYR A 626 1.14 -17.30 -19.87
CA TYR A 626 0.76 -18.19 -18.78
C TYR A 626 0.02 -19.39 -19.37
N VAL A 627 0.41 -20.60 -18.98
CA VAL A 627 -0.35 -21.81 -19.32
C VAL A 627 -0.45 -22.70 -18.10
N ARG A 628 -1.67 -23.15 -17.79
CA ARG A 628 -1.95 -24.06 -16.68
C ARG A 628 -2.71 -25.28 -17.17
N LEU A 629 -2.30 -26.47 -16.74
CA LEU A 629 -3.05 -27.71 -16.93
C LEU A 629 -3.85 -27.99 -15.66
N ILE A 630 -5.18 -28.05 -15.79
CA ILE A 630 -6.11 -28.31 -14.69
C ILE A 630 -6.61 -29.73 -14.85
N ASP A 631 -5.96 -30.62 -14.10
CA ASP A 631 -6.24 -32.04 -14.05
C ASP A 631 -6.88 -32.40 -12.70
N PRO A 632 -8.16 -32.77 -12.65
CA PRO A 632 -8.85 -33.16 -11.42
C PRO A 632 -8.17 -34.31 -10.67
N ASP A 633 -7.44 -35.18 -11.37
CA ASP A 633 -6.78 -36.36 -10.79
C ASP A 633 -5.31 -36.10 -10.41
N ALA A 634 -4.76 -34.94 -10.76
CA ALA A 634 -3.36 -34.55 -10.52
C ALA A 634 -2.30 -35.58 -11.00
N GLU A 635 -2.50 -36.20 -12.17
CA GLU A 635 -1.64 -37.27 -12.72
C GLU A 635 -0.71 -36.78 -13.87
N ILE A 636 -0.41 -35.48 -13.96
CA ILE A 636 0.44 -34.91 -15.01
C ILE A 636 1.88 -34.73 -14.54
N GLU A 637 2.83 -35.31 -15.29
CA GLU A 637 4.27 -35.19 -15.08
C GLU A 637 4.90 -34.29 -16.14
N MET A 638 5.58 -33.21 -15.75
CA MET A 638 6.23 -32.28 -16.69
C MET A 638 7.62 -32.77 -17.11
N ARG A 639 8.00 -32.58 -18.38
CA ARG A 639 9.36 -32.88 -18.85
C ARG A 639 10.34 -31.83 -18.34
N GLU A 640 11.46 -32.29 -17.80
CA GLU A 640 12.66 -31.47 -17.61
C GLU A 640 13.57 -31.60 -18.83
N PHE A 641 13.85 -30.48 -19.48
CA PHE A 641 14.79 -30.43 -20.61
C PHE A 641 16.22 -30.38 -20.07
N LYS A 642 16.86 -31.55 -19.91
CA LYS A 642 18.25 -31.70 -19.48
C LYS A 642 19.25 -31.04 -20.40
#